data_AF-A0AAX6H8W5-F1
#
_entry.id   AF-A0AAX6H8W5-F1
#
_cell.length_a   1.000
_cell.length_b   1.000
_cell.length_c   1.000
_cell.angle_alpha   90.00
_cell.angle_beta   90.00
_cell.angle_gamma   90.00
#
_symmetry.space_group_name_H-M   'P 1'
#
loop_
_entity.id
_entity.type
_entity.pdbx_description
1 polymer ?
#
loop_
_entity_poly.entity_id
_entity_poly.type
_entity_poly.pdbx_seq_one_letter_code
_entity_poly.pdbx_strand_id
1 'polypeptide(L)'
;MVQDAVGSAVFTAMAVLVSGAGAVVIGFPILFIPVPLISGFYLARFITKKSLSSYFAFATLASLMVLWFVVHNFWDLNIWVAGMSLKSFCKYIVACVVLALVVPGLALLPPTLLFLTELGLISHALLLCYIEDRFFNYSTMFYYGFDDDVMYPSYMVLTTTFLGLVLLKRLSVDRRVGPKAVWILTCLYSSKLSMLFIASRSVLWASAVLLLAVSPPLLLYKDKSKGASKMKVWQGYAHACVVAISAWLCRETIFEALQWWNGRPPSDGLLLGFYILLTGIACMPIVALHFAHSQSAKRALALVVATGLLFILMQPPVPLSWAFQSDLIKAAHQSSDDISIYGFVASKPSWPSWLLIATILLTLAAVTSIIPIKYIVELRAVYAVGVGVTLGVYICAEYFFQAVMLYPLLIATIASASVFVVFTHLPSASSTRILPWVFAFLVALFPVTYLMEGQLRAKSLEESEEADRFTTMLAIEGARMSLLGLYAMIFMLIALEIKFELATMMREKVLDRGVSQSKHGRNAGFPPKLRLTQQRRASAAPSFTIKRLAAEAAWMPAVGNVSTVLCFIICLILNFELTGGSNRAIFFLAPILLLLNQDSDILAGFGDRQRYFPVTVVISSYMVLTALYRIWEEVWHGDVGWGLEIGGPGWLFAVKNAALLILTLPNHILFNRFMWDYVKQTDAMLLLTMPLNIPSILITDIITIRVLGLLGVIYSLAQYLISRRIRMAGMKYI
;
A
#
# COMPACT_ATOMS: atom_id res chain seq x y z
N MET A 1 9.08 58.98 17.75
CA MET A 1 9.05 59.16 19.23
C MET A 1 10.41 59.51 19.86
N VAL A 2 11.57 59.20 19.27
CA VAL A 2 12.91 59.57 19.83
C VAL A 2 13.63 60.67 19.00
N GLN A 3 12.91 61.41 18.16
CA GLN A 3 13.54 62.40 17.27
C GLN A 3 13.79 63.77 17.91
N ASP A 4 13.13 64.06 19.04
CA ASP A 4 13.35 65.31 19.78
C ASP A 4 14.63 65.21 20.62
N ALA A 5 15.43 66.28 20.65
CA ALA A 5 16.71 66.32 21.36
C ALA A 5 16.57 65.94 22.86
N VAL A 6 15.46 66.36 23.48
CA VAL A 6 15.12 66.03 24.88
C VAL A 6 14.79 64.55 25.03
N GLY A 7 13.98 63.99 24.12
CA GLY A 7 13.63 62.56 24.13
C GLY A 7 14.85 61.65 23.89
N SER A 8 15.77 62.07 23.03
CA SER A 8 17.05 61.39 22.81
C SER A 8 17.93 61.40 24.07
N ALA A 9 18.04 62.54 24.76
CA ALA A 9 18.83 62.66 25.98
C ALA A 9 18.27 61.80 27.12
N VAL A 10 16.95 61.85 27.33
CA VAL A 10 16.26 61.01 28.33
C VAL A 10 16.43 59.52 28.03
N PHE A 11 16.31 59.11 26.77
CA PHE A 11 16.53 57.73 26.36
C PHE A 11 17.97 57.26 26.61
N THR A 12 18.97 58.10 26.29
CA THR A 12 20.38 57.77 26.58
C THR A 12 20.66 57.64 28.07
N ALA A 13 20.14 58.55 28.90
CA ALA A 13 20.30 58.49 30.35
C ALA A 13 19.67 57.22 30.92
N MET A 14 18.46 56.86 30.48
CA MET A 14 17.77 55.65 30.90
C MET A 14 18.51 54.37 30.47
N ALA A 15 19.01 54.28 29.23
CA ALA A 15 19.76 53.11 28.77
C ALA A 15 21.05 52.90 29.57
N VAL A 16 21.75 53.97 29.92
CA VAL A 16 22.95 53.94 30.76
C VAL A 16 22.61 53.49 32.18
N LEU A 17 21.59 54.10 32.79
CA LEU A 17 21.14 53.74 34.14
C LEU A 17 20.69 52.28 34.23
N VAL A 18 19.91 51.80 33.27
CA VAL A 18 19.43 50.40 33.22
C VAL A 18 20.60 49.43 33.05
N SER A 19 21.58 49.75 32.19
CA SER A 19 22.76 48.90 32.01
C SER A 19 23.61 48.82 33.29
N GLY A 20 23.81 49.96 33.96
CA GLY A 20 24.52 50.03 35.24
C GLY A 20 23.79 49.27 36.35
N ALA A 21 22.49 49.49 36.50
CA ALA A 21 21.66 48.79 37.48
C ALA A 21 21.64 47.28 37.23
N GLY A 22 21.49 46.86 35.97
CA GLY A 22 21.55 45.45 35.58
C GLY A 22 22.88 44.80 35.92
N ALA A 23 24.00 45.49 35.71
CA ALA A 23 25.32 44.99 36.09
C ALA A 23 25.47 44.81 37.61
N VAL A 24 24.95 45.74 38.41
CA VAL A 24 24.96 45.64 39.88
C VAL A 24 24.12 44.46 40.35
N VAL A 25 22.92 44.26 39.79
CA VAL A 25 22.03 43.12 40.14
C VAL A 25 22.67 41.78 39.81
N ILE A 26 23.39 41.69 38.70
CA ILE A 26 24.12 40.48 38.28
C ILE A 26 25.36 40.22 39.16
N GLY A 27 25.77 41.17 40.00
CA GLY A 27 26.94 41.07 40.86
C GLY A 27 28.25 41.39 40.14
N PHE A 28 28.21 42.22 39.09
CA PHE A 28 29.41 42.64 38.37
C PHE A 28 30.33 43.49 39.28
N PRO A 29 31.67 43.39 39.16
CA PRO A 29 32.57 44.05 40.11
C PRO A 29 32.44 45.57 39.99
N ILE A 30 32.41 46.25 41.15
CA ILE A 30 32.19 47.70 41.23
C ILE A 30 33.21 48.48 40.41
N LEU A 31 34.47 48.03 40.39
CA LEU A 31 35.57 48.59 39.59
C LEU A 31 35.31 48.57 38.08
N PHE A 32 34.51 47.63 37.58
CA PHE A 32 34.24 47.47 36.15
C PHE A 32 32.85 47.97 35.74
N ILE A 33 32.06 48.58 36.64
CA ILE A 33 30.78 49.23 36.33
C ILE A 33 30.85 50.22 35.14
N PRO A 34 31.95 50.96 34.89
CA PRO A 34 32.04 51.82 33.71
C PRO A 34 31.81 51.08 32.38
N VAL A 35 32.16 49.80 32.27
CA VAL A 35 32.01 48.98 31.05
C VAL A 35 30.53 48.82 30.65
N PRO A 36 29.62 48.35 31.53
CA PRO A 36 28.17 48.36 31.29
C PRO A 36 27.60 49.74 30.94
N LEU A 37 28.04 50.79 31.63
CA LEU A 37 27.56 52.16 31.38
C LEU A 37 27.92 52.61 29.96
N ILE A 38 29.16 52.35 29.53
CA ILE A 38 29.64 52.63 28.17
C ILE A 38 28.87 51.80 27.13
N SER A 39 28.59 50.53 27.42
CA SER A 39 27.77 49.66 26.57
C SER A 39 26.37 50.25 26.34
N GLY A 40 25.67 50.63 27.43
CA GLY A 40 24.35 51.28 27.36
C GLY A 40 24.36 52.60 26.59
N PHE A 41 25.42 53.41 26.75
CA PHE A 41 25.60 54.64 25.98
C PHE A 41 25.73 54.37 24.48
N TYR A 42 26.52 53.38 24.08
CA TYR A 42 26.70 53.02 22.68
C TYR A 42 25.44 52.43 22.05
N LEU A 43 24.63 51.66 22.79
CA LEU A 43 23.32 51.21 22.34
C LEU A 43 22.38 52.39 22.07
N ALA A 44 22.32 53.35 22.99
CA ALA A 44 21.48 54.52 22.83
C ALA A 44 21.96 55.44 21.70
N ARG A 45 23.28 55.57 21.51
CA ARG A 45 23.87 56.26 20.37
C ARG A 45 23.54 55.56 19.04
N PHE A 46 23.49 54.24 19.01
CA PHE A 46 23.07 53.50 17.83
C PHE A 46 21.59 53.79 17.48
N ILE A 47 20.69 53.76 18.46
CA ILE A 47 19.25 54.00 18.21
C ILE A 47 18.99 55.44 17.73
N THR A 48 19.75 56.42 18.24
CA THR A 48 19.58 57.85 17.93
C THR A 48 20.30 58.27 16.66
N LYS A 49 21.57 57.88 16.48
CA LYS A 49 22.43 58.29 15.35
C LYS A 49 22.55 57.25 14.24
N LYS A 50 21.98 56.05 14.41
CA LYS A 50 22.05 54.91 13.46
C LYS A 50 23.48 54.54 13.02
N SER A 51 24.50 54.81 13.84
CA SER A 51 25.90 54.51 13.52
C SER A 51 26.25 53.03 13.74
N LEU A 52 26.75 52.34 12.72
CA LEU A 52 27.14 50.92 12.80
C LEU A 52 28.27 50.68 13.81
N SER A 53 29.27 51.56 13.85
CA SER A 53 30.41 51.45 14.77
C SER A 53 29.96 51.44 16.25
N SER A 54 28.94 52.24 16.62
CA SER A 54 28.42 52.21 17.99
C SER A 54 27.69 50.90 18.30
N TYR A 55 27.04 50.26 17.33
CA TYR A 55 26.41 48.96 17.56
C TYR A 55 27.45 47.86 17.83
N PHE A 56 28.52 47.81 17.01
CA PHE A 56 29.58 46.82 17.23
C PHE A 56 30.31 47.06 18.56
N ALA A 57 30.54 48.32 18.95
CA ALA A 57 31.10 48.66 20.26
C ALA A 57 30.18 48.20 21.42
N PHE A 58 28.86 48.36 21.27
CA PHE A 58 27.90 47.81 22.22
C PHE A 58 27.96 46.26 22.27
N ALA A 59 27.91 45.59 21.12
CA ALA A 59 27.90 44.14 21.05
C ALA A 59 29.17 43.51 21.66
N THR A 60 30.35 44.11 21.44
CA THR A 60 31.60 43.62 22.03
C THR A 60 31.62 43.79 23.54
N LEU A 61 31.26 44.97 24.05
CA LEU A 61 31.23 45.23 25.50
C LEU A 61 30.18 44.37 26.20
N ALA A 62 28.98 44.23 25.62
CA ALA A 62 27.95 43.34 26.15
C ALA A 62 28.39 41.87 26.15
N SER A 63 29.05 41.41 25.09
CA SER A 63 29.56 40.04 25.03
C SER A 63 30.65 39.75 26.06
N LEU A 64 31.52 40.74 26.36
CA LEU A 64 32.53 40.65 27.41
C LEU A 64 31.87 40.49 28.80
N MET A 65 30.79 41.22 29.06
CA MET A 65 30.05 41.11 30.32
C MET A 65 29.44 39.72 30.50
N VAL A 66 28.82 39.18 29.46
CA VAL A 66 28.26 37.81 29.48
C VAL A 66 29.34 36.77 29.69
N LEU A 67 30.47 36.90 28.97
CA LEU A 67 31.61 36.00 29.13
C LEU A 67 32.14 36.04 30.56
N TRP A 68 32.34 37.22 31.15
CA TRP A 68 32.78 37.36 32.54
C TRP A 68 31.81 36.68 33.50
N PHE A 69 30.50 36.94 33.35
CA PHE A 69 29.49 36.37 34.24
C PHE A 69 29.50 34.84 34.20
N VAL A 70 29.52 34.25 33.01
CA VAL A 70 29.51 32.79 32.84
C VAL A 70 30.81 32.18 33.35
N VAL A 71 31.96 32.80 33.05
CA VAL A 71 33.26 32.31 33.49
C VAL A 71 33.37 32.35 35.01
N HIS A 72 33.00 33.45 35.64
CA HIS A 72 33.17 33.61 37.08
C HIS A 72 32.26 32.71 37.91
N ASN A 73 31.02 32.49 37.46
CA ASN A 73 30.04 31.74 38.26
C ASN A 73 30.03 30.24 37.97
N PHE A 74 30.29 29.80 36.73
CA PHE A 74 29.99 28.42 36.30
C PHE A 74 31.17 27.65 35.72
N TRP A 75 32.26 28.31 35.32
CA TRP A 75 33.31 27.67 34.51
C TRP A 75 34.25 26.77 35.31
N ASP A 76 34.48 27.09 36.58
CA ASP A 76 35.37 26.34 37.46
C ASP A 76 34.64 25.18 38.17
N LEU A 77 33.32 25.07 37.99
CA LEU A 77 32.52 23.97 38.51
C LEU A 77 32.71 22.71 37.65
N ASN A 78 33.27 21.66 38.25
CA ASN A 78 33.48 20.35 37.63
C ASN A 78 32.23 19.46 37.73
N ILE A 79 31.11 19.93 37.16
CA ILE A 79 29.85 19.19 37.13
C ILE A 79 29.62 18.64 35.72
N TRP A 80 29.09 17.43 35.64
CA TRP A 80 28.70 16.80 34.38
C TRP A 80 27.20 16.95 34.17
N VAL A 81 26.80 17.57 33.06
CA VAL A 81 25.40 17.86 32.73
C VAL A 81 25.14 17.36 31.31
N ALA A 82 24.10 16.55 31.11
CA ALA A 82 23.68 16.09 29.78
C ALA A 82 24.79 15.45 28.92
N GLY A 83 25.72 14.72 29.55
CA GLY A 83 26.79 14.03 28.84
C GLY A 83 27.95 14.93 28.41
N MET A 84 28.02 16.16 28.95
CA MET A 84 29.13 17.08 28.75
C MET A 84 29.55 17.77 30.05
N SER A 85 30.79 18.24 30.10
CA SER A 85 31.24 19.08 31.20
C SER A 85 30.54 20.44 31.16
N LEU A 86 30.16 20.96 32.33
CA LEU A 86 29.53 22.28 32.46
C LEU A 86 30.38 23.38 31.80
N LYS A 87 31.71 23.26 31.86
CA LYS A 87 32.66 24.14 31.15
C LYS A 87 32.44 24.15 29.64
N SER A 88 32.16 23.01 29.02
CA SER A 88 31.86 22.93 27.58
C SER A 88 30.52 23.57 27.25
N PHE A 89 29.51 23.34 28.09
CA PHE A 89 28.20 23.99 27.98
C PHE A 89 28.30 25.51 28.07
N CYS A 90 29.08 26.03 29.03
CA CYS A 90 29.35 27.45 29.20
C CYS A 90 29.93 28.07 27.91
N LYS A 91 30.88 27.39 27.25
CA LYS A 91 31.43 27.84 25.96
C LYS A 91 30.35 27.97 24.89
N TYR A 92 29.46 26.98 24.78
CA TYR A 92 28.40 26.98 23.77
C TYR A 92 27.33 28.06 24.03
N ILE A 93 26.92 28.26 25.30
CA ILE A 93 26.00 29.35 25.66
C ILE A 93 26.61 30.72 25.33
N VAL A 94 27.85 30.96 25.75
CA VAL A 94 28.52 32.25 25.50
C VAL A 94 28.62 32.48 23.99
N ALA A 95 29.01 31.46 23.21
CA ALA A 95 29.04 31.56 21.75
C ALA A 95 27.65 31.87 21.16
N CYS A 96 26.57 31.24 21.66
CA CYS A 96 25.20 31.53 21.21
C CYS A 96 24.79 32.97 21.48
N VAL A 97 25.07 33.49 22.68
CA VAL A 97 24.73 34.87 23.08
C VAL A 97 25.54 35.88 22.27
N VAL A 98 26.84 35.63 22.07
CA VAL A 98 27.70 36.47 21.22
C VAL A 98 27.15 36.54 19.79
N LEU A 99 26.79 35.40 19.19
CA LEU A 99 26.18 35.36 17.86
C LEU A 99 24.85 36.12 17.82
N ALA A 100 23.99 35.95 18.82
CA ALA A 100 22.70 36.65 18.90
C ALA A 100 22.86 38.18 18.97
N LEU A 101 23.90 38.69 19.63
CA LEU A 101 24.21 40.11 19.71
C LEU A 101 24.85 40.66 18.41
N VAL A 102 25.69 39.86 17.74
CA VAL A 102 26.43 40.29 16.54
C VAL A 102 25.57 40.26 15.27
N VAL A 103 24.70 39.24 15.11
CA VAL A 103 23.89 39.02 13.90
C VAL A 103 23.03 40.23 13.50
N PRO A 104 22.31 40.93 14.40
CA PRO A 104 21.55 42.12 14.02
C PRO A 104 22.42 43.26 13.50
N GLY A 105 23.65 43.39 14.00
CA GLY A 105 24.62 44.36 13.52
C GLY A 105 25.12 44.03 12.11
N LEU A 106 25.38 42.74 11.85
CA LEU A 106 25.71 42.25 10.52
C LEU A 106 24.55 42.49 9.54
N ALA A 107 23.30 42.39 9.99
CA ALA A 107 22.11 42.58 9.14
C ALA A 107 21.92 44.01 8.62
N LEU A 108 22.66 44.97 9.17
CA LEU A 108 22.65 46.38 8.77
C LEU A 108 23.79 46.73 7.80
N LEU A 109 24.68 45.77 7.51
CA LEU A 109 25.76 45.93 6.53
C LEU A 109 25.20 46.00 5.10
N PRO A 110 25.97 46.55 4.13
CA PRO A 110 25.56 46.58 2.73
C PRO A 110 25.27 45.16 2.18
N PRO A 111 24.41 45.05 1.16
CA PRO A 111 23.91 43.76 0.66
C PRO A 111 25.00 42.82 0.12
N THR A 112 26.19 43.34 -0.21
CA THR A 112 27.37 42.53 -0.59
C THR A 112 27.87 41.63 0.55
N LEU A 113 27.62 42.01 1.80
CA LEU A 113 28.03 41.29 3.01
C LEU A 113 26.90 40.49 3.65
N LEU A 114 25.76 40.37 2.97
CA LEU A 114 24.57 39.66 3.48
C LEU A 114 24.88 38.18 3.81
N PHE A 115 25.85 37.56 3.12
CA PHE A 115 26.29 36.19 3.42
C PHE A 115 26.78 36.01 4.87
N LEU A 116 27.35 37.05 5.50
CA LEU A 116 27.79 36.99 6.90
C LEU A 116 26.61 36.85 7.85
N THR A 117 25.50 37.50 7.53
CA THR A 117 24.26 37.41 8.31
C THR A 117 23.65 36.03 8.21
N GLU A 118 23.67 35.45 7.00
CA GLU A 118 23.20 34.10 6.71
C GLU A 118 24.04 33.07 7.46
N LEU A 119 25.37 33.19 7.37
CA LEU A 119 26.30 32.31 8.08
C LEU A 119 26.15 32.42 9.60
N GLY A 120 25.98 33.65 10.12
CA GLY A 120 25.75 33.90 11.54
C GLY A 120 24.43 33.33 12.06
N LEU A 121 23.36 33.40 11.27
CA LEU A 121 22.07 32.78 11.62
C LEU A 121 22.15 31.26 11.58
N ILE A 122 22.80 30.68 10.56
CA ILE A 122 22.97 29.23 10.44
C ILE A 122 23.84 28.70 11.59
N SER A 123 24.94 29.37 11.92
CA SER A 123 25.81 28.97 13.03
C SER A 123 25.10 29.05 14.39
N HIS A 124 24.31 30.11 14.62
CA HIS A 124 23.49 30.24 15.82
C HIS A 124 22.45 29.11 15.92
N ALA A 125 21.75 28.81 14.83
CA ALA A 125 20.76 27.72 14.80
C ALA A 125 21.41 26.35 15.04
N LEU A 126 22.56 26.07 14.43
CA LEU A 126 23.31 24.82 14.63
C LEU A 126 23.75 24.63 16.08
N LEU A 127 24.28 25.68 16.71
CA LEU A 127 24.68 25.63 18.13
C LEU A 127 23.46 25.41 19.03
N LEU A 128 22.34 26.10 18.76
CA LEU A 128 21.11 25.92 19.52
C LEU A 128 20.58 24.48 19.38
N CYS A 129 20.54 23.92 18.17
CA CYS A 129 20.16 22.53 17.95
C CYS A 129 21.09 21.55 18.67
N TYR A 130 22.41 21.79 18.67
CA TYR A 130 23.37 20.95 19.37
C TYR A 130 23.17 20.97 20.90
N ILE A 131 22.92 22.14 21.47
CA ILE A 131 22.65 22.28 22.91
C ILE A 131 21.34 21.56 23.26
N GLU A 132 20.25 21.81 22.54
CA GLU A 132 18.95 21.20 22.82
C GLU A 132 18.97 19.68 22.65
N ASP A 133 19.65 19.15 21.62
CA ASP A 133 19.83 17.71 21.40
C ASP A 133 20.46 17.02 22.61
N ARG A 134 21.52 17.62 23.16
CA ARG A 134 22.18 17.10 24.36
C ARG A 134 21.27 17.16 25.58
N PHE A 135 20.64 18.30 25.82
CA PHE A 135 19.80 18.50 27.00
C PHE A 135 18.52 17.66 27.00
N PHE A 136 17.97 17.36 25.83
CA PHE A 136 16.73 16.59 25.68
C PHE A 136 17.00 15.09 25.52
N ASN A 137 17.81 14.66 24.54
CA ASN A 137 17.99 13.23 24.26
C ASN A 137 18.89 12.54 25.29
N TYR A 138 19.95 13.20 25.77
CA TYR A 138 20.86 12.57 26.72
C TYR A 138 20.24 12.41 28.11
N SER A 139 19.47 13.41 28.57
CA SER A 139 18.76 13.33 29.85
C SER A 139 17.75 12.20 29.84
N THR A 140 16.96 12.10 28.77
CA THR A 140 15.92 11.07 28.61
C THR A 140 16.49 9.65 28.51
N MET A 141 17.64 9.45 27.85
CA MET A 141 18.22 8.11 27.65
C MET A 141 18.88 7.53 28.93
N PHE A 142 19.50 8.37 29.76
CA PHE A 142 20.30 7.90 30.90
C PHE A 142 19.64 8.07 32.27
N TYR A 143 18.64 8.97 32.39
CA TYR A 143 17.95 9.24 33.67
C TYR A 143 16.50 8.71 33.67
N TYR A 144 16.19 7.68 32.88
CA TYR A 144 14.85 7.06 32.73
C TYR A 144 14.29 6.38 34.01
N GLY A 145 14.75 6.75 35.21
CA GLY A 145 14.32 6.17 36.48
C GLY A 145 14.32 7.15 37.67
N PHE A 146 14.53 8.45 37.44
CA PHE A 146 14.27 9.49 38.45
C PHE A 146 13.03 10.26 38.01
N ASP A 147 11.87 9.87 38.54
CA ASP A 147 10.53 10.17 37.99
C ASP A 147 10.10 11.65 37.98
N ASP A 148 10.84 12.60 38.58
CA ASP A 148 10.30 13.96 38.81
C ASP A 148 11.06 15.12 38.14
N ASP A 149 12.32 14.97 37.70
CA ASP A 149 13.12 16.11 37.24
C ASP A 149 13.46 16.07 35.75
N VAL A 150 12.50 16.46 34.90
CA VAL A 150 12.73 16.69 33.47
C VAL A 150 13.62 17.92 33.27
N MET A 151 14.92 17.68 33.04
CA MET A 151 15.93 18.74 32.91
C MET A 151 15.69 19.71 31.74
N TYR A 152 15.08 19.25 30.63
CA TYR A 152 14.70 20.09 29.50
C TYR A 152 13.31 19.71 28.98
N PRO A 153 12.29 20.53 29.23
CA PRO A 153 10.92 20.12 28.97
C PRO A 153 10.54 20.22 27.48
N SER A 154 9.65 19.33 27.04
CA SER A 154 9.21 19.22 25.64
C SER A 154 8.57 20.49 25.08
N TYR A 155 7.88 21.29 25.91
CA TYR A 155 7.30 22.57 25.47
C TYR A 155 8.36 23.60 25.09
N MET A 156 9.58 23.54 25.65
CA MET A 156 10.68 24.43 25.24
C MET A 156 11.12 24.11 23.82
N VAL A 157 11.27 22.83 23.46
CA VAL A 157 11.60 22.42 22.08
C VAL A 157 10.52 22.92 21.10
N LEU A 158 9.23 22.77 21.45
CA LEU A 158 8.13 23.23 20.61
C LEU A 158 8.12 24.75 20.43
N THR A 159 8.31 25.50 21.50
CA THR A 159 8.29 26.97 21.47
C THR A 159 9.49 27.55 20.71
N THR A 160 10.71 27.04 20.93
CA THR A 160 11.90 27.50 20.21
C THR A 160 11.82 27.16 18.72
N THR A 161 11.27 25.99 18.38
CA THR A 161 11.04 25.57 16.98
C THR A 161 10.02 26.47 16.28
N PHE A 162 8.84 26.68 16.89
CA PHE A 162 7.79 27.49 16.31
C PHE A 162 8.22 28.95 16.16
N LEU A 163 8.84 29.52 17.20
CA LEU A 163 9.35 30.88 17.17
C LEU A 163 10.42 31.04 16.07
N GLY A 164 11.35 30.08 15.96
CA GLY A 164 12.37 30.05 14.91
C GLY A 164 11.77 30.07 13.50
N LEU A 165 10.76 29.22 13.23
CA LEU A 165 10.10 29.15 11.93
C LEU A 165 9.28 30.41 11.60
N VAL A 166 8.57 30.98 12.57
CA VAL A 166 7.78 32.22 12.39
C VAL A 166 8.70 33.41 12.10
N LEU A 167 9.78 33.55 12.87
CA LEU A 167 10.77 34.62 12.65
C LEU A 167 11.48 34.46 11.30
N LEU A 168 11.85 33.24 10.93
CA LEU A 168 12.45 32.96 9.63
C LEU A 168 11.53 33.32 8.47
N LYS A 169 10.24 32.98 8.57
CA LYS A 169 9.24 33.35 7.57
C LYS A 169 9.13 34.86 7.43
N ARG A 170 9.15 35.60 8.55
CA ARG A 170 9.13 37.07 8.54
C ARG A 170 10.38 37.65 7.87
N LEU A 171 11.57 37.16 8.24
CA LEU A 171 12.84 37.57 7.62
C LEU A 171 12.91 37.27 6.12
N SER A 172 12.30 36.17 5.69
CA SER A 172 12.18 35.81 4.28
C SER A 172 11.25 36.74 3.50
N VAL A 173 10.09 37.10 4.07
CA VAL A 173 9.15 38.07 3.47
C VAL A 173 9.79 39.45 3.33
N ASP A 174 10.55 39.86 4.35
CA ASP A 174 11.27 41.13 4.37
C ASP A 174 12.53 41.13 3.47
N ARG A 175 12.82 40.01 2.78
CA ARG A 175 14.00 39.80 1.90
C ARG A 175 15.35 40.08 2.56
N ARG A 176 15.44 39.89 3.87
CA ARG A 176 16.70 40.10 4.63
C ARG A 176 17.63 38.89 4.61
N VAL A 177 17.10 37.73 4.24
CA VAL A 177 17.83 36.44 4.19
C VAL A 177 17.58 35.80 2.83
N GLY A 178 18.64 35.28 2.21
CA GLY A 178 18.55 34.61 0.92
C GLY A 178 17.84 33.26 0.98
N PRO A 179 17.36 32.76 -0.18
CA PRO A 179 16.57 31.54 -0.26
C PRO A 179 17.33 30.28 0.20
N LYS A 180 18.66 30.24 0.03
CA LYS A 180 19.51 29.13 0.48
C LYS A 180 19.58 29.04 2.01
N ALA A 181 19.77 30.18 2.68
CA ALA A 181 19.81 30.23 4.13
C ALA A 181 18.44 29.96 4.75
N VAL A 182 17.35 30.46 4.14
CA VAL A 182 15.98 30.11 4.55
C VAL A 182 15.76 28.60 4.50
N TRP A 183 16.16 27.96 3.40
CA TRP A 183 16.06 26.51 3.25
C TRP A 183 16.81 25.75 4.36
N ILE A 184 18.09 26.06 4.60
CA ILE A 184 18.89 25.40 5.65
C ILE A 184 18.25 25.59 7.03
N LEU A 185 17.88 26.83 7.37
CA LEU A 185 17.28 27.15 8.67
C LEU A 185 15.91 26.47 8.85
N THR A 186 15.08 26.38 7.81
CA THR A 186 13.81 25.63 7.90
C THR A 186 14.05 24.16 8.21
N CYS A 187 15.07 23.53 7.60
CA CYS A 187 15.42 22.14 7.88
C CYS A 187 15.93 21.96 9.31
N LEU A 188 16.81 22.83 9.79
CA LEU A 188 17.37 22.76 11.15
C LEU A 188 16.33 22.99 12.26
N TYR A 189 15.39 23.93 12.07
CA TYR A 189 14.33 24.13 13.06
C TYR A 189 13.30 23.00 13.01
N SER A 190 12.89 22.54 11.82
CA SER A 190 11.93 21.43 11.72
C SER A 190 12.50 20.09 12.20
N SER A 191 13.80 19.85 12.05
CA SER A 191 14.47 18.65 12.56
C SER A 191 14.38 18.52 14.08
N LYS A 192 14.23 19.61 14.83
CA LYS A 192 14.05 19.56 16.29
C LYS A 192 12.81 18.78 16.72
N LEU A 193 11.75 18.80 15.91
CA LEU A 193 10.52 18.09 16.21
C LEU A 193 10.72 16.56 16.27
N SER A 194 11.73 16.02 15.59
CA SER A 194 11.99 14.57 15.62
C SER A 194 12.41 14.08 17.00
N MET A 195 13.05 14.94 17.82
CA MET A 195 13.45 14.61 19.19
C MET A 195 12.24 14.25 20.06
N LEU A 196 11.07 14.84 19.80
CA LEU A 196 9.85 14.58 20.57
C LEU A 196 9.25 13.19 20.32
N PHE A 197 9.57 12.57 19.18
CA PHE A 197 9.01 11.28 18.79
C PHE A 197 9.94 10.11 19.08
N ILE A 198 11.26 10.30 18.90
CA ILE A 198 12.25 9.24 19.04
C ILE A 198 13.40 9.77 19.89
N ALA A 199 13.61 9.14 21.05
CA ALA A 199 14.76 9.40 21.90
C ALA A 199 15.96 8.57 21.43
N SER A 200 16.79 9.13 20.54
CA SER A 200 18.07 8.52 20.15
C SER A 200 19.14 9.58 19.90
N ARG A 201 20.40 9.20 20.09
CA ARG A 201 21.56 10.09 20.12
C ARG A 201 21.79 10.86 18.81
N SER A 202 21.35 10.33 17.68
CA SER A 202 21.62 10.88 16.35
C SER A 202 20.37 11.40 15.63
N VAL A 203 19.19 11.32 16.25
CA VAL A 203 17.90 11.57 15.59
C VAL A 203 17.80 12.99 15.04
N LEU A 204 18.21 14.02 15.80
CA LEU A 204 18.16 15.41 15.32
C LEU A 204 19.04 15.63 14.09
N TRP A 205 20.24 15.05 14.09
CA TRP A 205 21.21 15.24 13.00
C TRP A 205 20.82 14.43 11.77
N ALA A 206 20.35 13.20 11.96
CA ALA A 206 19.83 12.38 10.88
C ALA A 206 18.60 13.01 10.23
N SER A 207 17.65 13.52 11.03
CA SER A 207 16.45 14.20 10.51
C SER A 207 16.82 15.50 9.79
N ALA A 208 17.79 16.27 10.29
CA ALA A 208 18.31 17.46 9.59
C ALA A 208 18.94 17.11 8.23
N VAL A 209 19.77 16.07 8.16
CA VAL A 209 20.41 15.61 6.91
C VAL A 209 19.36 15.10 5.90
N LEU A 210 18.38 14.30 6.36
CA LEU A 210 17.28 13.82 5.51
C LEU A 210 16.41 14.97 5.01
N LEU A 211 16.04 15.93 5.87
CA LEU A 211 15.27 17.10 5.47
C LEU A 211 16.02 17.96 4.46
N LEU A 212 17.33 18.15 4.64
CA LEU A 212 18.19 18.82 3.66
C LEU A 212 18.25 18.04 2.34
N ALA A 213 18.24 16.71 2.33
CA ALA A 213 18.25 15.96 1.08
C ALA A 213 16.91 16.07 0.30
N VAL A 214 15.77 16.05 1.00
CA VAL A 214 14.43 15.92 0.39
C VAL A 214 13.78 17.26 0.05
N SER A 215 14.05 18.32 0.82
CA SER A 215 13.39 19.62 0.66
C SER A 215 13.85 20.54 -0.50
N PRO A 216 15.03 20.39 -1.16
CA PRO A 216 15.45 21.26 -2.26
C PRO A 216 14.42 21.45 -3.39
N PRO A 217 13.73 20.40 -3.89
CA PRO A 217 12.71 20.54 -4.93
C PRO A 217 11.50 21.37 -4.47
N LEU A 218 11.21 21.41 -3.16
CA LEU A 218 10.06 22.12 -2.60
C LEU A 218 10.37 23.58 -2.27
N LEU A 219 11.59 23.86 -1.79
CA LEU A 219 11.95 25.15 -1.20
C LEU A 219 12.90 25.98 -2.07
N LEU A 220 13.85 25.36 -2.78
CA LEU A 220 14.85 26.10 -3.57
C LEU A 220 14.40 26.37 -5.01
N TYR A 221 13.71 25.42 -5.64
CA TYR A 221 13.30 25.52 -7.05
C TYR A 221 11.84 25.99 -7.24
N LYS A 222 11.25 26.59 -6.21
CA LYS A 222 9.85 27.05 -6.22
C LYS A 222 9.68 28.32 -7.05
N ASP A 223 9.45 28.17 -8.35
CA ASP A 223 9.01 29.26 -9.22
C ASP A 223 7.47 29.31 -9.35
N LYS A 224 6.90 30.50 -9.19
CA LYS A 224 5.45 30.75 -9.32
C LYS A 224 4.95 30.80 -10.76
N SER A 225 5.85 30.76 -11.76
CA SER A 225 5.48 30.78 -13.17
C SER A 225 5.04 29.38 -13.64
N LYS A 226 3.74 29.24 -13.89
CA LYS A 226 3.13 28.04 -14.48
C LYS A 226 3.74 27.78 -15.86
N GLY A 227 4.66 26.82 -15.99
CA GLY A 227 4.90 26.23 -17.32
C GLY A 227 6.25 25.57 -17.63
N ALA A 228 7.32 25.78 -16.86
CA ALA A 228 8.60 25.17 -17.22
C ALA A 228 9.38 24.68 -16.01
N SER A 229 9.62 23.37 -15.98
CA SER A 229 10.65 22.79 -15.13
C SER A 229 12.02 23.28 -15.58
N LYS A 230 12.71 24.05 -14.73
CA LYS A 230 14.08 24.51 -14.98
C LYS A 230 15.14 23.45 -14.63
N MET A 231 14.77 22.39 -13.91
CA MET A 231 15.75 21.44 -13.39
C MET A 231 16.24 20.53 -14.52
N LYS A 232 17.54 20.60 -14.83
CA LYS A 232 18.14 19.76 -15.85
C LYS A 232 18.06 18.29 -15.40
N VAL A 233 17.97 17.37 -16.36
CA VAL A 233 17.86 15.92 -16.08
C VAL A 233 18.99 15.43 -15.17
N TRP A 234 20.23 15.89 -15.39
CA TRP A 234 21.38 15.53 -14.54
C TRP A 234 21.24 16.04 -13.09
N GLN A 235 20.63 17.22 -12.88
CA GLN A 235 20.34 17.71 -11.53
C GLN A 235 19.27 16.85 -10.83
N GLY A 236 18.28 16.34 -11.60
CA GLY A 236 17.32 15.34 -11.15
C GLY A 236 17.98 14.09 -10.58
N TYR A 237 18.87 13.49 -11.36
CA TYR A 237 19.62 12.31 -10.93
C TYR A 237 20.55 12.62 -9.76
N ALA A 238 21.24 13.77 -9.76
CA ALA A 238 22.10 14.16 -8.66
C ALA A 238 21.32 14.30 -7.33
N HIS A 239 20.14 14.93 -7.34
CA HIS A 239 19.29 15.02 -6.16
C HIS A 239 18.79 13.64 -5.70
N ALA A 240 18.40 12.77 -6.62
CA ALA A 240 18.01 11.40 -6.27
C ALA A 240 19.17 10.61 -5.64
N CYS A 241 20.40 10.76 -6.16
CA CYS A 241 21.60 10.16 -5.57
C CYS A 241 21.89 10.71 -4.17
N VAL A 242 21.76 12.03 -3.97
CA VAL A 242 21.93 12.64 -2.64
C VAL A 242 20.90 12.11 -1.65
N VAL A 243 19.63 11.95 -2.06
CA VAL A 243 18.58 11.32 -1.24
C VAL A 243 18.96 9.89 -0.87
N ALA A 244 19.37 9.07 -1.83
CA ALA A 244 19.78 7.69 -1.57
C ALA A 244 20.98 7.60 -0.60
N ILE A 245 22.03 8.41 -0.82
CA ILE A 245 23.21 8.44 0.06
C ILE A 245 22.83 8.93 1.45
N SER A 246 21.99 9.97 1.56
CA SER A 246 21.55 10.49 2.86
C SER A 246 20.72 9.46 3.65
N ALA A 247 19.83 8.73 2.98
CA ALA A 247 19.04 7.67 3.58
C ALA A 247 19.93 6.51 4.03
N TRP A 248 20.96 6.15 3.26
CA TRP A 248 21.92 5.11 3.63
C TRP A 248 22.74 5.50 4.87
N LEU A 249 23.25 6.74 4.92
CA LEU A 249 23.98 7.25 6.08
C LEU A 249 23.11 7.31 7.34
N CYS A 250 21.81 7.57 7.19
CA CYS A 250 20.86 7.67 8.29
C CYS A 250 20.10 6.35 8.58
N ARG A 251 20.51 5.22 7.99
CA ARG A 251 19.78 3.96 8.07
C ARG A 251 19.51 3.49 9.51
N GLU A 252 20.49 3.64 10.41
CA GLU A 252 20.37 3.19 11.80
C GLU A 252 19.21 3.92 12.51
N THR A 253 19.07 5.23 12.29
CA THR A 253 17.95 6.00 12.87
C THR A 253 16.59 5.62 12.27
N ILE A 254 16.55 5.26 10.98
CA ILE A 254 15.34 4.75 10.33
C ILE A 254 14.96 3.40 10.92
N PHE A 255 15.95 2.56 11.22
CA PHE A 255 15.75 1.22 11.77
C PHE A 255 15.31 1.28 13.24
N GLU A 256 15.90 2.16 14.05
CA GLU A 256 15.46 2.45 15.41
C GLU A 256 14.02 3.00 15.44
N ALA A 257 13.69 3.94 14.56
CA ALA A 257 12.33 4.48 14.42
C ALA A 257 11.31 3.36 14.14
N LEU A 258 11.70 2.44 13.26
CA LEU A 258 10.85 1.34 12.84
C LEU A 258 10.72 0.26 13.93
N GLN A 259 11.80 -0.03 14.64
CA GLN A 259 11.79 -0.93 15.80
C GLN A 259 10.91 -0.36 16.91
N TRP A 260 10.98 0.94 17.17
CA TRP A 260 10.11 1.64 18.12
C TRP A 260 8.63 1.51 17.70
N TRP A 261 8.32 1.69 16.42
CA TRP A 261 6.96 1.54 15.91
C TRP A 261 6.42 0.10 15.99
N ASN A 262 7.25 -0.89 15.66
CA ASN A 262 6.83 -2.29 15.59
C ASN A 262 6.84 -2.99 16.96
N GLY A 263 7.53 -2.42 17.96
CA GLY A 263 7.70 -2.99 19.30
C GLY A 263 8.56 -4.27 19.33
N ARG A 264 9.03 -4.75 18.17
CA ARG A 264 9.85 -5.95 17.98
C ARG A 264 10.94 -5.66 16.95
N PRO A 265 12.11 -6.33 17.03
CA PRO A 265 13.13 -6.18 16.02
C PRO A 265 12.56 -6.57 14.64
N PRO A 266 12.56 -5.65 13.67
CA PRO A 266 12.04 -5.89 12.33
C PRO A 266 12.93 -6.85 11.54
N SER A 267 12.33 -7.63 10.63
CA SER A 267 13.08 -8.49 9.72
C SER A 267 13.93 -7.69 8.73
N ASP A 268 15.06 -8.23 8.29
CA ASP A 268 15.97 -7.57 7.34
C ASP A 268 15.28 -7.18 6.02
N GLY A 269 14.37 -8.03 5.53
CA GLY A 269 13.57 -7.75 4.34
C GLY A 269 12.63 -6.55 4.54
N LEU A 270 12.05 -6.41 5.72
CA LEU A 270 11.21 -5.28 6.08
C LEU A 270 12.04 -4.00 6.23
N LEU A 271 13.21 -4.06 6.86
CA LEU A 271 14.15 -2.94 6.96
C LEU A 271 14.55 -2.40 5.58
N LEU A 272 14.97 -3.30 4.68
CA LEU A 272 15.33 -2.95 3.31
C LEU A 272 14.12 -2.41 2.53
N GLY A 273 12.93 -2.99 2.72
CA GLY A 273 11.70 -2.53 2.10
C GLY A 273 11.32 -1.10 2.50
N PHE A 274 11.36 -0.79 3.79
CA PHE A 274 11.11 0.57 4.28
C PHE A 274 12.16 1.56 3.79
N TYR A 275 13.44 1.17 3.74
CA TYR A 275 14.49 2.01 3.16
C TYR A 275 14.21 2.36 1.69
N ILE A 276 13.91 1.37 0.85
CA ILE A 276 13.59 1.58 -0.57
C ILE A 276 12.30 2.40 -0.73
N LEU A 277 11.28 2.13 0.09
CA LEU A 277 10.03 2.87 0.06
C LEU A 277 10.23 4.34 0.42
N LEU A 278 10.96 4.63 1.50
CA LEU A 278 11.21 5.99 1.98
C LEU A 278 12.06 6.78 0.97
N THR A 279 13.08 6.16 0.37
CA THR A 279 13.86 6.81 -0.70
C THR A 279 13.01 7.10 -1.94
N GLY A 280 12.09 6.19 -2.30
CA GLY A 280 11.10 6.42 -3.35
C GLY A 280 10.16 7.59 -3.04
N ILE A 281 9.56 7.61 -1.85
CA ILE A 281 8.68 8.70 -1.37
C ILE A 281 9.41 10.05 -1.37
N ALA A 282 10.64 10.06 -0.87
CA ALA A 282 11.50 11.24 -0.86
C ALA A 282 11.79 11.80 -2.26
N CYS A 283 11.79 10.95 -3.30
CA CYS A 283 11.97 11.38 -4.69
C CYS A 283 10.67 11.83 -5.37
N MET A 284 9.48 11.63 -4.77
CA MET A 284 8.20 12.03 -5.36
C MET A 284 8.11 13.53 -5.71
N PRO A 285 8.55 14.48 -4.86
CA PRO A 285 8.49 15.91 -5.18
C PRO A 285 9.31 16.28 -6.42
N ILE A 286 10.43 15.59 -6.66
CA ILE A 286 11.27 15.79 -7.85
C ILE A 286 10.45 15.47 -9.11
N VAL A 287 9.83 14.30 -9.13
CA VAL A 287 9.08 13.83 -10.30
C VAL A 287 7.77 14.59 -10.48
N ALA A 288 7.03 14.84 -9.39
CA ALA A 288 5.72 15.47 -9.44
C ALA A 288 5.79 16.95 -9.85
N LEU A 289 6.79 17.70 -9.36
CA LEU A 289 6.89 19.14 -9.63
C LEU A 289 7.75 19.45 -10.86
N HIS A 290 8.86 18.73 -11.08
CA HIS A 290 9.84 19.07 -12.13
C HIS A 290 9.77 18.13 -13.34
N PHE A 291 9.38 16.87 -13.19
CA PHE A 291 9.34 15.91 -14.30
C PHE A 291 7.93 15.39 -14.59
N ALA A 292 6.89 16.20 -14.33
CA ALA A 292 5.49 15.83 -14.58
C ALA A 292 5.21 15.47 -16.04
N HIS A 293 5.96 16.03 -16.99
CA HIS A 293 5.87 15.75 -18.42
C HIS A 293 6.53 14.42 -18.80
N SER A 294 7.50 13.95 -18.03
CA SER A 294 8.26 12.73 -18.32
C SER A 294 7.53 11.50 -17.77
N GLN A 295 6.94 10.72 -18.67
CA GLN A 295 6.29 9.45 -18.29
C GLN A 295 7.32 8.42 -17.80
N SER A 296 8.55 8.42 -18.32
CA SER A 296 9.59 7.49 -17.84
C SER A 296 9.95 7.73 -16.37
N ALA A 297 10.03 8.99 -15.93
CA ALA A 297 10.30 9.33 -14.54
C ALA A 297 9.18 8.88 -13.59
N LYS A 298 7.91 9.06 -13.99
CA LYS A 298 6.75 8.57 -13.21
C LYS A 298 6.74 7.05 -13.09
N ARG A 299 7.06 6.34 -14.18
CA ARG A 299 7.10 4.87 -14.19
C ARG A 299 8.25 4.33 -13.36
N ALA A 300 9.44 4.92 -13.47
CA ALA A 300 10.59 4.55 -12.64
C ALA A 300 10.31 4.75 -11.15
N LEU A 301 9.70 5.88 -10.78
CA LEU A 301 9.28 6.15 -9.41
C LEU A 301 8.23 5.13 -8.93
N ALA A 302 7.24 4.80 -9.76
CA ALA A 302 6.25 3.78 -9.43
C ALA A 302 6.88 2.40 -9.21
N LEU A 303 7.89 2.03 -10.01
CA LEU A 303 8.66 0.80 -9.79
C LEU A 303 9.41 0.82 -8.46
N VAL A 304 10.11 1.91 -8.11
CA VAL A 304 10.86 2.01 -6.83
C VAL A 304 9.93 1.97 -5.61
N VAL A 305 8.74 2.57 -5.71
CA VAL A 305 7.75 2.48 -4.63
C VAL A 305 7.19 1.05 -4.54
N ALA A 306 6.91 0.41 -5.67
CA ALA A 306 6.45 -0.97 -5.71
C ALA A 306 7.50 -1.96 -5.19
N THR A 307 8.79 -1.77 -5.50
CA THR A 307 9.87 -2.59 -4.92
C THR A 307 9.87 -2.49 -3.40
N GLY A 308 9.81 -1.28 -2.84
CA GLY A 308 9.75 -1.07 -1.39
C GLY A 308 8.55 -1.77 -0.75
N LEU A 309 7.35 -1.61 -1.33
CA LEU A 309 6.13 -2.27 -0.85
C LEU A 309 6.20 -3.80 -0.91
N LEU A 310 6.75 -4.36 -1.99
CA LEU A 310 6.90 -5.81 -2.13
C LEU A 310 7.84 -6.39 -1.08
N PHE A 311 8.93 -5.70 -0.76
CA PHE A 311 9.85 -6.12 0.30
C PHE A 311 9.18 -6.05 1.69
N ILE A 312 8.34 -5.05 1.95
CA ILE A 312 7.58 -4.96 3.21
C ILE A 312 6.55 -6.09 3.33
N LEU A 313 5.84 -6.41 2.24
CA LEU A 313 4.79 -7.43 2.24
C LEU A 313 5.34 -8.85 2.29
N MET A 314 6.38 -9.14 1.50
CA MET A 314 6.94 -10.49 1.36
C MET A 314 8.04 -10.78 2.38
N GLN A 315 8.65 -9.75 2.97
CA GLN A 315 9.75 -9.84 3.95
C GLN A 315 10.80 -10.90 3.55
N PRO A 316 11.41 -10.80 2.36
CA PRO A 316 12.30 -11.83 1.87
C PRO A 316 13.50 -11.96 2.82
N PRO A 317 13.91 -13.19 3.20
CA PRO A 317 15.12 -13.39 3.98
C PRO A 317 16.32 -12.90 3.17
N VAL A 318 17.03 -11.92 3.72
CA VAL A 318 18.20 -11.31 3.10
C VAL A 318 19.41 -12.22 3.40
N PRO A 319 20.24 -12.59 2.40
CA PRO A 319 21.42 -13.39 2.66
C PRO A 319 22.34 -12.66 3.66
N LEU A 320 23.00 -13.43 4.55
CA LEU A 320 23.83 -12.87 5.62
C LEU A 320 24.93 -11.90 5.13
N SER A 321 25.37 -12.02 3.88
CA SER A 321 26.36 -11.14 3.24
C SER A 321 25.82 -9.75 2.89
N TRP A 322 24.51 -9.58 2.83
CA TRP A 322 23.81 -8.32 2.53
C TRP A 322 23.04 -7.77 3.74
N ALA A 323 23.27 -8.33 4.93
CA ALA A 323 22.62 -7.92 6.15
C ALA A 323 22.89 -6.42 6.41
N PHE A 324 21.81 -5.66 6.58
CA PHE A 324 21.83 -4.20 6.73
C PHE A 324 22.05 -3.74 8.17
N GLN A 325 21.97 -4.65 9.13
CA GLN A 325 22.23 -4.40 10.53
C GLN A 325 23.74 -4.37 10.80
N SER A 326 24.17 -3.50 11.72
CA SER A 326 25.55 -3.53 12.23
C SER A 326 25.85 -4.86 12.94
N ASP A 327 27.10 -5.34 12.82
CA ASP A 327 27.54 -6.60 13.43
C ASP A 327 27.27 -6.66 14.95
N LEU A 328 27.16 -5.50 15.61
CA LEU A 328 26.88 -5.36 17.03
C LEU A 328 25.45 -5.80 17.41
N ILE A 329 24.45 -5.48 16.59
CA ILE A 329 23.03 -5.84 16.83
C ILE A 329 22.80 -7.32 16.47
N LYS A 330 23.51 -7.79 15.45
CA LYS A 330 23.49 -9.18 14.98
C LYS A 330 24.06 -10.16 16.01
N ALA A 331 25.13 -9.77 16.69
CA ALA A 331 25.73 -10.56 17.77
C ALA A 331 24.82 -10.74 18.99
N ALA A 332 23.90 -9.80 19.24
CA ALA A 332 22.93 -9.89 20.33
C ALA A 332 21.77 -10.86 20.04
N HIS A 333 21.40 -11.06 18.76
CA HIS A 333 20.23 -11.87 18.34
C HIS A 333 20.59 -13.28 17.83
N GLN A 334 21.87 -13.54 17.57
CA GLN A 334 22.38 -14.90 17.30
C GLN A 334 23.09 -15.46 18.54
N SER A 335 22.57 -15.13 19.73
CA SER A 335 23.07 -15.71 20.96
C SER A 335 22.75 -17.22 20.96
N SER A 336 23.62 -18.03 21.55
CA SER A 336 23.41 -19.47 21.73
C SER A 336 22.09 -19.80 22.43
N ASP A 337 21.54 -18.84 23.16
CA ASP A 337 20.32 -18.97 23.94
C ASP A 337 19.09 -18.97 23.03
N ASP A 338 19.04 -18.17 21.96
CA ASP A 338 17.90 -18.16 21.03
C ASP A 338 17.76 -19.48 20.25
N ILE A 339 18.90 -20.08 19.87
CA ILE A 339 18.90 -21.39 19.19
C ILE A 339 18.49 -22.51 20.16
N SER A 340 18.84 -22.39 21.45
CA SER A 340 18.47 -23.38 22.46
C SER A 340 17.01 -23.26 22.92
N ILE A 341 16.43 -22.06 22.92
CA ILE A 341 15.03 -21.80 23.31
C ILE A 341 14.06 -22.12 22.16
N TYR A 342 14.38 -21.72 20.93
CA TYR A 342 13.46 -21.82 19.78
C TYR A 342 13.78 -22.95 18.81
N GLY A 343 14.90 -23.66 19.01
CA GLY A 343 15.32 -24.78 18.16
C GLY A 343 15.87 -24.35 16.80
N PHE A 344 16.41 -25.33 16.06
CA PHE A 344 16.96 -25.10 14.73
C PHE A 344 15.81 -24.93 13.73
N VAL A 345 15.50 -23.68 13.36
CA VAL A 345 14.55 -23.41 12.29
C VAL A 345 15.17 -23.86 10.96
N ALA A 346 14.64 -24.92 10.37
CA ALA A 346 15.08 -25.43 9.08
C ALA A 346 15.16 -24.28 8.06
N SER A 347 16.33 -24.11 7.44
CA SER A 347 16.57 -23.03 6.48
C SER A 347 15.69 -23.21 5.25
N LYS A 348 14.55 -22.52 5.20
CA LYS A 348 13.77 -22.42 3.96
C LYS A 348 14.64 -21.76 2.88
N PRO A 349 14.64 -22.25 1.64
CA PRO A 349 15.36 -21.60 0.56
C PRO A 349 14.86 -20.16 0.39
N SER A 350 15.74 -19.18 0.45
CA SER A 350 15.39 -17.76 0.35
C SER A 350 15.05 -17.31 -1.07
N TRP A 351 15.69 -17.92 -2.07
CA TRP A 351 15.64 -17.54 -3.48
C TRP A 351 14.24 -17.53 -4.14
N PRO A 352 13.22 -18.36 -3.75
CA PRO A 352 11.91 -18.31 -4.38
C PRO A 352 11.19 -16.98 -4.15
N SER A 353 11.31 -16.40 -2.96
CA SER A 353 10.70 -15.10 -2.63
C SER A 353 11.28 -13.96 -3.48
N TRP A 354 12.61 -13.97 -3.70
CA TRP A 354 13.30 -13.02 -4.57
C TRP A 354 12.88 -13.16 -6.03
N LEU A 355 12.70 -14.39 -6.47
CA LEU A 355 12.23 -14.70 -7.81
C LEU A 355 10.80 -14.17 -8.00
N LEU A 356 9.87 -14.39 -7.05
CA LEU A 356 8.52 -13.82 -7.09
C LEU A 356 8.55 -12.29 -7.16
N ILE A 357 9.35 -11.62 -6.32
CA ILE A 357 9.49 -10.16 -6.35
C ILE A 357 9.95 -9.70 -7.75
N ALA A 358 10.94 -10.37 -8.34
CA ALA A 358 11.39 -10.07 -9.68
C ALA A 358 10.27 -10.26 -10.73
N THR A 359 9.43 -11.29 -10.61
CA THR A 359 8.29 -11.47 -11.53
C THR A 359 7.30 -10.32 -11.46
N ILE A 360 6.92 -9.90 -10.25
CA ILE A 360 5.93 -8.84 -10.05
C ILE A 360 6.48 -7.52 -10.59
N LEU A 361 7.77 -7.23 -10.33
CA LEU A 361 8.41 -6.03 -10.87
C LEU A 361 8.52 -6.04 -12.39
N LEU A 362 8.84 -7.19 -12.99
CA LEU A 362 8.86 -7.34 -14.44
C LEU A 362 7.47 -7.13 -15.04
N THR A 363 6.42 -7.65 -14.37
CA THR A 363 5.03 -7.45 -14.81
C THR A 363 4.58 -6.00 -14.69
N LEU A 364 4.95 -5.31 -13.62
CA LEU A 364 4.66 -3.90 -13.46
C LEU A 364 5.42 -3.06 -14.49
N ALA A 365 6.68 -3.41 -14.79
CA ALA A 365 7.48 -2.76 -15.84
C ALA A 365 6.89 -2.98 -17.25
N ALA A 366 6.31 -4.16 -17.49
CA ALA A 366 5.59 -4.49 -18.71
C ALA A 366 4.31 -3.67 -18.88
N VAL A 367 3.44 -3.66 -17.87
CA VAL A 367 2.16 -2.92 -17.88
C VAL A 367 2.37 -1.42 -17.97
N THR A 368 3.37 -0.89 -17.27
CA THR A 368 3.74 0.52 -17.35
C THR A 368 4.43 0.88 -18.67
N SER A 369 4.62 -0.06 -19.59
CA SER A 369 5.29 0.10 -20.90
C SER A 369 6.70 0.69 -20.81
N ILE A 370 7.41 0.42 -19.72
CA ILE A 370 8.88 0.57 -19.69
C ILE A 370 9.48 -0.44 -20.68
N ILE A 371 8.91 -1.65 -20.71
CA ILE A 371 9.23 -2.69 -21.68
C ILE A 371 8.16 -2.68 -22.79
N PRO A 372 8.53 -2.59 -24.09
CA PRO A 372 7.59 -2.44 -25.20
C PRO A 372 6.89 -3.76 -25.61
N ILE A 373 6.29 -4.48 -24.66
CA ILE A 373 5.58 -5.77 -24.88
C ILE A 373 4.31 -5.61 -25.74
N LYS A 374 3.75 -4.39 -25.80
CA LYS A 374 2.58 -4.10 -26.64
C LYS A 374 2.88 -4.23 -28.14
N TYR A 375 4.12 -3.97 -28.57
CA TYR A 375 4.43 -3.84 -29.99
C TYR A 375 5.10 -5.09 -30.59
N ILE A 376 5.80 -5.88 -29.78
CA ILE A 376 6.60 -7.02 -30.25
C ILE A 376 5.97 -8.32 -29.70
N VAL A 377 5.48 -9.19 -30.61
CA VAL A 377 4.78 -10.44 -30.25
C VAL A 377 5.73 -11.48 -29.64
N GLU A 378 6.96 -11.59 -30.17
CA GLU A 378 7.98 -12.52 -29.64
C GLU A 378 8.36 -12.16 -28.20
N LEU A 379 8.60 -10.87 -27.94
CA LEU A 379 8.88 -10.37 -26.60
C LEU A 379 7.71 -10.63 -25.63
N ARG A 380 6.46 -10.53 -26.11
CA ARG A 380 5.27 -10.88 -25.33
C ARG A 380 5.20 -12.37 -25.00
N ALA A 381 5.53 -13.24 -25.95
CA ALA A 381 5.57 -14.69 -25.72
C ALA A 381 6.64 -15.06 -24.70
N VAL A 382 7.87 -14.54 -24.87
CA VAL A 382 8.98 -14.75 -23.95
C VAL A 382 8.64 -14.20 -22.55
N TYR A 383 8.02 -13.03 -22.48
CA TYR A 383 7.56 -12.44 -21.23
C TYR A 383 6.50 -13.30 -20.54
N ALA A 384 5.46 -13.74 -21.27
CA ALA A 384 4.39 -14.54 -20.70
C ALA A 384 4.91 -15.87 -20.15
N VAL A 385 5.69 -16.60 -20.96
CA VAL A 385 6.34 -17.85 -20.52
C VAL A 385 7.29 -17.59 -19.35
N GLY A 386 8.08 -16.52 -19.41
CA GLY A 386 8.99 -16.13 -18.34
C GLY A 386 8.28 -15.91 -17.00
N VAL A 387 7.19 -15.14 -17.00
CA VAL A 387 6.37 -14.88 -15.78
C VAL A 387 5.72 -16.15 -15.27
N GLY A 388 5.17 -17.00 -16.15
CA GLY A 388 4.56 -18.24 -15.73
C GLY A 388 5.54 -19.27 -15.20
N VAL A 389 6.71 -19.41 -15.81
CA VAL A 389 7.77 -20.32 -15.31
C VAL A 389 8.26 -19.86 -13.95
N THR A 390 8.51 -18.56 -13.80
CA THR A 390 9.01 -18.01 -12.55
C THR A 390 7.99 -18.11 -11.41
N LEU A 391 6.72 -17.76 -11.66
CA LEU A 391 5.64 -17.97 -10.69
C LEU A 391 5.43 -19.46 -10.37
N GLY A 392 5.55 -20.32 -11.38
CA GLY A 392 5.47 -21.77 -11.23
C GLY A 392 6.55 -22.34 -10.33
N VAL A 393 7.79 -21.92 -10.54
CA VAL A 393 8.93 -22.30 -9.71
C VAL A 393 8.74 -21.83 -8.27
N TYR A 394 8.21 -20.62 -8.05
CA TYR A 394 7.87 -20.13 -6.71
C TYR A 394 6.83 -21.01 -6.00
N ILE A 395 5.71 -21.31 -6.67
CA ILE A 395 4.63 -22.14 -6.10
C ILE A 395 5.15 -23.56 -5.78
N CYS A 396 5.96 -24.14 -6.66
CA CYS A 396 6.59 -25.43 -6.44
C CYS A 396 7.51 -25.42 -5.21
N ALA A 397 8.36 -24.40 -5.07
CA ALA A 397 9.33 -24.32 -3.99
C ALA A 397 8.70 -24.04 -2.62
N GLU A 398 7.62 -23.22 -2.55
CA GLU A 398 6.98 -22.85 -1.28
C GLU A 398 5.97 -23.92 -0.82
N TYR A 399 5.14 -24.46 -1.72
CA TYR A 399 4.02 -25.33 -1.36
C TYR A 399 4.24 -26.81 -1.65
N PHE A 400 5.14 -27.16 -2.58
CA PHE A 400 5.35 -28.54 -3.05
C PHE A 400 6.80 -29.01 -2.93
N PHE A 401 7.57 -28.49 -1.96
CA PHE A 401 9.04 -28.67 -1.87
C PHE A 401 9.54 -30.13 -2.00
N GLN A 402 8.76 -31.10 -1.56
CA GLN A 402 9.12 -32.53 -1.56
C GLN A 402 8.73 -33.29 -2.84
N ALA A 403 7.94 -32.69 -3.75
CA ALA A 403 7.37 -33.38 -4.91
C ALA A 403 8.06 -33.01 -6.23
N VAL A 404 9.35 -33.34 -6.35
CA VAL A 404 10.22 -32.98 -7.50
C VAL A 404 9.63 -33.41 -8.85
N MET A 405 8.95 -34.56 -8.89
CA MET A 405 8.32 -35.08 -10.12
C MET A 405 7.08 -34.29 -10.57
N LEU A 406 6.44 -33.53 -9.66
CA LEU A 406 5.28 -32.68 -9.98
C LEU A 406 5.69 -31.30 -10.51
N TYR A 407 6.94 -30.87 -10.27
CA TYR A 407 7.45 -29.56 -10.70
C TYR A 407 7.27 -29.26 -12.19
N PRO A 408 7.65 -30.14 -13.14
CA PRO A 408 7.50 -29.83 -14.56
C PRO A 408 6.04 -29.65 -14.96
N LEU A 409 5.13 -30.44 -14.39
CA LEU A 409 3.70 -30.32 -14.66
C LEU A 409 3.14 -29.03 -14.09
N LEU A 410 3.42 -28.70 -12.83
CA LEU A 410 2.94 -27.47 -12.21
C LEU A 410 3.50 -26.22 -12.90
N ILE A 411 4.78 -26.22 -13.25
CA ILE A 411 5.38 -25.15 -14.04
C ILE A 411 4.68 -25.03 -15.41
N ALA A 412 4.37 -26.14 -16.08
CA ALA A 412 3.63 -26.12 -17.34
C ALA A 412 2.19 -25.59 -17.19
N THR A 413 1.50 -25.90 -16.09
CA THR A 413 0.14 -25.37 -15.82
C THR A 413 0.16 -23.85 -15.62
N ILE A 414 1.11 -23.34 -14.83
CA ILE A 414 1.18 -21.91 -14.53
C ILE A 414 1.74 -21.14 -15.74
N ALA A 415 2.66 -21.74 -16.49
CA ALA A 415 3.11 -21.21 -17.79
C ALA A 415 1.97 -21.11 -18.80
N SER A 416 1.18 -22.17 -18.98
CA SER A 416 0.03 -22.15 -19.91
C SER A 416 -1.04 -21.15 -19.47
N ALA A 417 -1.35 -21.06 -18.17
CA ALA A 417 -2.25 -20.05 -17.63
C ALA A 417 -1.72 -18.62 -17.89
N SER A 418 -0.45 -18.34 -17.63
CA SER A 418 0.14 -17.02 -17.87
C SER A 418 0.15 -16.61 -19.35
N VAL A 419 0.43 -17.55 -20.25
CA VAL A 419 0.32 -17.35 -21.71
C VAL A 419 -1.13 -17.04 -22.08
N PHE A 420 -2.08 -17.76 -21.48
CA PHE A 420 -3.48 -17.52 -21.74
C PHE A 420 -3.89 -16.07 -21.36
N VAL A 421 -3.55 -15.66 -20.14
CA VAL A 421 -3.86 -14.33 -19.60
C VAL A 421 -3.21 -13.21 -20.40
N VAL A 422 -1.90 -13.29 -20.65
CA VAL A 422 -1.18 -12.22 -21.37
C VAL A 422 -1.70 -12.03 -22.81
N PHE A 423 -2.05 -13.12 -23.49
CA PHE A 423 -2.52 -13.06 -24.88
C PHE A 423 -4.02 -12.77 -25.01
N THR A 424 -4.84 -12.96 -23.97
CA THR A 424 -6.22 -12.45 -23.96
C THR A 424 -6.24 -10.93 -23.80
N HIS A 425 -5.50 -10.37 -22.82
CA HIS A 425 -5.43 -8.91 -22.60
C HIS A 425 -4.70 -8.17 -23.74
N LEU A 426 -3.71 -8.80 -24.37
CA LEU A 426 -3.02 -8.26 -25.54
C LEU A 426 -3.14 -9.25 -26.71
N PRO A 427 -4.22 -9.15 -27.53
CA PRO A 427 -4.42 -10.08 -28.63
C PRO A 427 -3.36 -9.92 -29.74
N SER A 428 -3.07 -11.02 -30.44
CA SER A 428 -2.24 -11.08 -31.65
C SER A 428 -2.98 -11.84 -32.76
N ALA A 429 -2.56 -11.69 -34.01
CA ALA A 429 -3.19 -12.39 -35.14
C ALA A 429 -3.06 -13.93 -35.05
N SER A 430 -2.04 -14.44 -34.35
CA SER A 430 -1.86 -15.88 -34.10
C SER A 430 -2.56 -16.37 -32.83
N SER A 431 -2.88 -15.47 -31.90
CA SER A 431 -3.50 -15.80 -30.60
C SER A 431 -4.87 -16.44 -30.78
N THR A 432 -5.72 -15.93 -31.66
CA THR A 432 -7.09 -16.43 -31.86
C THR A 432 -7.16 -17.90 -32.27
N ARG A 433 -6.11 -18.42 -32.93
CA ARG A 433 -6.02 -19.83 -33.34
C ARG A 433 -5.40 -20.74 -32.28
N ILE A 434 -4.40 -20.25 -31.53
CA ILE A 434 -3.58 -21.06 -30.62
C ILE A 434 -4.20 -21.12 -29.21
N LEU A 435 -4.86 -20.06 -28.78
CA LEU A 435 -5.33 -19.88 -27.41
C LEU A 435 -6.36 -20.93 -26.93
N PRO A 436 -7.33 -21.37 -27.76
CA PRO A 436 -8.21 -22.48 -27.39
C PRO A 436 -7.46 -23.80 -27.13
N TRP A 437 -6.39 -24.07 -27.90
CA TRP A 437 -5.55 -25.26 -27.70
C TRP A 437 -4.72 -25.16 -26.43
N VAL A 438 -4.23 -23.96 -26.08
CA VAL A 438 -3.54 -23.72 -24.80
C VAL A 438 -4.48 -23.95 -23.62
N PHE A 439 -5.74 -23.51 -23.71
CA PHE A 439 -6.75 -23.79 -22.69
C PHE A 439 -7.09 -25.28 -22.61
N ALA A 440 -7.27 -25.97 -23.74
CA ALA A 440 -7.51 -27.42 -23.76
C ALA A 440 -6.35 -28.19 -23.11
N PHE A 441 -5.11 -27.77 -23.38
CA PHE A 441 -3.92 -28.33 -22.73
C PHE A 441 -3.92 -28.09 -21.21
N LEU A 442 -4.26 -26.87 -20.74
CA LEU A 442 -4.41 -26.57 -19.32
C LEU A 442 -5.44 -27.46 -18.64
N VAL A 443 -6.61 -27.65 -19.27
CA VAL A 443 -7.67 -28.53 -18.75
C VAL A 443 -7.22 -29.99 -18.72
N ALA A 444 -6.45 -30.45 -19.72
CA ALA A 444 -5.91 -31.81 -19.76
C ALA A 444 -4.83 -32.06 -18.69
N LEU A 445 -4.05 -31.03 -18.31
CA LEU A 445 -3.04 -31.15 -17.26
C LEU A 445 -3.67 -31.38 -15.87
N PHE A 446 -4.88 -30.90 -15.62
CA PHE A 446 -5.57 -31.06 -14.33
C PHE A 446 -5.68 -32.52 -13.85
N PRO A 447 -6.39 -33.42 -14.57
CA PRO A 447 -6.52 -34.81 -14.13
C PRO A 447 -5.17 -35.54 -14.08
N VAL A 448 -4.22 -35.19 -14.96
CA VAL A 448 -2.87 -35.77 -14.96
C VAL A 448 -2.11 -35.39 -13.69
N THR A 449 -2.12 -34.11 -13.30
CA THR A 449 -1.47 -33.67 -12.06
C THR A 449 -2.10 -34.28 -10.81
N TYR A 450 -3.44 -34.36 -10.77
CA TYR A 450 -4.18 -34.90 -9.64
C TYR A 450 -3.91 -36.41 -9.43
N LEU A 451 -3.93 -37.19 -10.50
CA LEU A 451 -3.66 -38.63 -10.43
C LEU A 451 -2.19 -38.93 -10.11
N MET A 452 -1.27 -38.18 -10.70
CA MET A 452 0.16 -38.41 -10.51
C MET A 452 0.63 -38.06 -9.10
N GLU A 453 0.09 -37.01 -8.48
CA GLU A 453 0.32 -36.72 -7.06
C GLU A 453 -0.16 -37.89 -6.19
N GLY A 454 -1.32 -38.45 -6.53
CA GLY A 454 -1.88 -39.58 -5.80
C GLY A 454 -1.02 -40.85 -5.87
N GLN A 455 -0.43 -41.16 -7.03
CA GLN A 455 0.39 -42.36 -7.20
C GLN A 455 1.79 -42.23 -6.58
N LEU A 456 2.43 -41.07 -6.74
CA LEU A 456 3.82 -40.86 -6.29
C LEU A 456 3.97 -40.94 -4.77
N ARG A 457 2.98 -40.42 -4.02
CA ARG A 457 3.00 -40.46 -2.55
C ARG A 457 2.33 -41.69 -1.95
N ALA A 458 1.46 -42.38 -2.69
CA ALA A 458 0.97 -43.70 -2.30
C ALA A 458 2.12 -44.74 -2.30
N LYS A 459 3.04 -44.64 -3.26
CA LYS A 459 4.24 -45.49 -3.31
C LYS A 459 5.17 -45.26 -2.11
N SER A 460 5.31 -44.03 -1.62
CA SER A 460 6.09 -43.74 -0.40
C SER A 460 5.38 -44.20 0.89
N LEU A 461 4.07 -44.47 0.85
CA LEU A 461 3.28 -44.93 1.98
C LEU A 461 3.55 -46.41 2.30
N GLU A 462 3.84 -47.23 1.27
CA GLU A 462 4.18 -48.65 1.42
C GLU A 462 5.53 -48.87 2.13
N GLU A 463 6.43 -47.88 2.07
CA GLU A 463 7.79 -47.96 2.61
C GLU A 463 7.94 -47.39 4.05
N SER A 464 6.88 -46.85 4.66
CA SER A 464 6.96 -46.06 5.92
C SER A 464 6.30 -46.74 7.14
N GLU A 465 6.78 -46.44 8.36
CA GLU A 465 6.26 -46.93 9.65
C GLU A 465 4.85 -46.38 9.97
N GLU A 466 4.06 -47.07 10.81
CA GLU A 466 2.63 -46.79 11.02
C GLU A 466 2.29 -45.36 11.49
N ALA A 467 3.15 -44.73 12.30
CA ALA A 467 2.96 -43.34 12.75
C ALA A 467 3.24 -42.32 11.62
N ASP A 468 4.23 -42.60 10.77
CA ASP A 468 4.55 -41.78 9.60
C ASP A 468 3.54 -41.98 8.46
N ARG A 469 2.83 -43.12 8.41
CA ARG A 469 1.73 -43.34 7.45
C ARG A 469 0.59 -42.34 7.65
N PHE A 470 0.24 -42.00 8.89
CA PHE A 470 -0.83 -41.04 9.17
C PHE A 470 -0.43 -39.61 8.80
N THR A 471 0.80 -39.20 9.14
CA THR A 471 1.32 -37.86 8.81
C THR A 471 1.51 -37.69 7.30
N THR A 472 1.96 -38.72 6.60
CA THR A 472 2.08 -38.73 5.14
C THR A 472 0.71 -38.76 4.45
N MET A 473 -0.27 -39.49 4.97
CA MET A 473 -1.65 -39.48 4.46
C MET A 473 -2.29 -38.10 4.57
N LEU A 474 -2.16 -37.43 5.72
CA LEU A 474 -2.60 -36.04 5.92
C LEU A 474 -1.87 -35.06 4.97
N ALA A 475 -0.57 -35.27 4.74
CA ALA A 475 0.19 -34.44 3.80
C ALA A 475 -0.23 -34.66 2.34
N ILE A 476 -0.65 -35.87 1.97
CA ILE A 476 -1.20 -36.20 0.64
C ILE A 476 -2.55 -35.50 0.45
N GLU A 477 -3.44 -35.64 1.41
CA GLU A 477 -4.76 -35.03 1.36
C GLU A 477 -4.65 -33.50 1.33
N GLY A 478 -3.82 -32.91 2.19
CA GLY A 478 -3.54 -31.47 2.17
C GLY A 478 -2.98 -30.97 0.84
N ALA A 479 -2.15 -31.76 0.15
CA ALA A 479 -1.57 -31.38 -1.14
C ALA A 479 -2.54 -31.54 -2.33
N ARG A 480 -3.38 -32.58 -2.34
CA ARG A 480 -4.48 -32.70 -3.32
C ARG A 480 -5.46 -31.54 -3.21
N MET A 481 -5.76 -31.14 -1.98
CA MET A 481 -6.64 -30.02 -1.69
C MET A 481 -6.03 -28.68 -2.12
N SER A 482 -4.72 -28.50 -1.93
CA SER A 482 -4.03 -27.30 -2.42
C SER A 482 -3.93 -27.25 -3.95
N LEU A 483 -3.74 -28.41 -4.63
CA LEU A 483 -3.83 -28.49 -6.09
C LEU A 483 -5.22 -28.14 -6.61
N LEU A 484 -6.28 -28.70 -6.03
CA LEU A 484 -7.66 -28.35 -6.38
C LEU A 484 -7.90 -26.84 -6.20
N GLY A 485 -7.43 -26.26 -5.10
CA GLY A 485 -7.47 -24.81 -4.86
C GLY A 485 -6.74 -24.00 -5.93
N LEU A 486 -5.55 -24.43 -6.35
CA LEU A 486 -4.76 -23.76 -7.39
C LEU A 486 -5.50 -23.73 -8.73
N TYR A 487 -6.05 -24.86 -9.18
CA TYR A 487 -6.81 -24.94 -10.43
C TYR A 487 -8.12 -24.16 -10.36
N ALA A 488 -8.84 -24.19 -9.23
CA ALA A 488 -10.04 -23.38 -9.03
C ALA A 488 -9.73 -21.88 -9.20
N MET A 489 -8.62 -21.42 -8.64
CA MET A 489 -8.16 -20.03 -8.76
C MET A 489 -7.78 -19.67 -10.20
N ILE A 490 -7.04 -20.53 -10.90
CA ILE A 490 -6.68 -20.32 -12.31
C ILE A 490 -7.93 -20.22 -13.20
N PHE A 491 -8.88 -21.15 -13.05
CA PHE A 491 -10.12 -21.12 -13.84
C PHE A 491 -11.03 -19.94 -13.49
N MET A 492 -11.04 -19.51 -12.22
CA MET A 492 -11.75 -18.29 -11.81
C MET A 492 -11.14 -17.06 -12.48
N LEU A 493 -9.81 -16.96 -12.50
CA LEU A 493 -9.08 -15.85 -13.11
C LEU A 493 -9.35 -15.78 -14.61
N ILE A 494 -9.26 -16.90 -15.32
CA ILE A 494 -9.56 -17.01 -16.76
C ILE A 494 -11.01 -16.60 -17.05
N ALA A 495 -11.97 -17.09 -16.25
CA ALA A 495 -13.38 -16.74 -16.41
C ALA A 495 -13.64 -15.23 -16.24
N LEU A 496 -13.04 -14.62 -15.22
CA LEU A 496 -13.15 -13.19 -14.95
C LEU A 496 -12.55 -12.34 -16.07
N GLU A 497 -11.37 -12.73 -16.55
CA GLU A 497 -10.67 -12.03 -17.62
C GLU A 497 -11.44 -12.05 -18.93
N ILE A 498 -11.90 -13.23 -19.35
CA ILE A 498 -12.73 -13.37 -20.56
C ILE A 498 -13.98 -12.51 -20.44
N LYS A 499 -14.62 -12.51 -19.27
CA LYS A 499 -15.83 -11.70 -19.06
C LYS A 499 -15.54 -10.21 -19.10
N PHE A 500 -14.43 -9.77 -18.52
CA PHE A 500 -14.00 -8.39 -18.57
C PHE A 500 -13.75 -7.95 -20.02
N GLU A 501 -13.03 -8.75 -20.81
CA GLU A 501 -12.73 -8.44 -22.21
C GLU A 501 -13.96 -8.51 -23.13
N LEU A 502 -14.89 -9.46 -22.89
CA LEU A 502 -16.16 -9.48 -23.61
C LEU A 502 -16.98 -8.21 -23.31
N ALA A 503 -16.99 -7.75 -22.05
CA ALA A 503 -17.71 -6.54 -21.66
C ALA A 503 -17.08 -5.26 -22.25
N THR A 504 -15.75 -5.15 -22.31
CA THR A 504 -15.05 -4.02 -22.94
C THR A 504 -15.36 -3.97 -24.44
N MET A 505 -15.25 -5.10 -25.15
CA MET A 505 -15.58 -5.21 -26.57
C MET A 505 -17.04 -4.85 -26.88
N MET A 506 -17.99 -5.26 -26.04
CA MET A 506 -19.41 -4.89 -26.21
C MET A 506 -19.62 -3.39 -26.03
N ARG A 507 -18.95 -2.76 -25.06
CA ARG A 507 -19.04 -1.32 -24.80
C ARG A 507 -18.48 -0.50 -25.98
N GLU A 508 -17.36 -0.92 -26.55
CA GLU A 508 -16.78 -0.27 -27.74
C GLU A 508 -17.70 -0.38 -28.96
N LYS A 509 -18.29 -1.56 -29.21
CA LYS A 509 -19.27 -1.75 -30.31
C LYS A 509 -20.50 -0.85 -30.20
N VAL A 510 -20.99 -0.60 -28.98
CA VAL A 510 -22.13 0.32 -28.75
C VAL A 510 -21.73 1.76 -29.05
N LEU A 511 -20.52 2.18 -28.65
CA LEU A 511 -19.99 3.52 -28.94
C LEU A 511 -19.83 3.74 -30.45
N ASP A 512 -19.27 2.76 -31.17
CA ASP A 512 -19.05 2.84 -32.61
C ASP A 512 -20.36 2.89 -33.42
N ARG A 513 -21.39 2.15 -32.98
CA ARG A 513 -22.73 2.21 -33.59
C ARG A 513 -23.38 3.59 -33.41
N GLY A 514 -23.16 4.25 -32.26
CA GLY A 514 -23.64 5.61 -32.00
C GLY A 514 -23.01 6.67 -32.91
N VAL A 515 -21.73 6.50 -33.29
CA VAL A 515 -21.03 7.44 -34.19
C VAL A 515 -21.41 7.22 -35.66
N SER A 516 -21.63 5.96 -36.08
CA SER A 516 -21.96 5.62 -37.47
C SER A 516 -23.36 6.06 -37.91
N GLN A 517 -24.34 6.11 -37.00
CA GLN A 517 -25.69 6.61 -37.31
C GLN A 517 -25.76 8.15 -37.49
N SER A 518 -24.76 8.92 -37.02
CA SER A 518 -24.77 10.39 -37.16
C SER A 518 -24.29 10.92 -38.52
N LYS A 519 -23.84 10.05 -39.44
CA LYS A 519 -23.28 10.46 -40.75
C LYS A 519 -24.20 10.20 -41.95
N HIS A 520 -25.44 9.78 -41.75
CA HIS A 520 -26.39 9.48 -42.83
C HIS A 520 -27.61 10.41 -42.85
N GLY A 521 -27.37 11.72 -42.75
CA GLY A 521 -28.44 12.70 -42.86
C GLY A 521 -28.01 14.16 -42.74
N ARG A 522 -27.24 14.68 -43.71
CA ARG A 522 -27.33 16.10 -44.11
C ARG A 522 -26.51 16.41 -45.38
N ASN A 523 -27.21 16.51 -46.50
CA ASN A 523 -26.75 17.27 -47.67
C ASN A 523 -27.04 18.75 -47.42
N ALA A 524 -26.01 19.60 -47.33
CA ALA A 524 -26.03 21.00 -47.79
C ALA A 524 -24.66 21.68 -47.56
N GLY A 525 -23.96 21.99 -48.65
CA GLY A 525 -23.24 23.25 -48.88
C GLY A 525 -21.97 23.60 -48.09
N PHE A 526 -20.89 23.81 -48.85
CA PHE A 526 -19.63 24.55 -48.59
C PHE A 526 -18.38 23.77 -48.14
N PRO A 527 -17.26 23.88 -48.91
CA PRO A 527 -15.95 23.45 -48.46
C PRO A 527 -15.12 24.65 -47.93
N PRO A 528 -14.24 24.45 -46.94
CA PRO A 528 -13.04 25.25 -46.82
C PRO A 528 -11.81 24.41 -47.17
N LYS A 529 -11.04 24.93 -48.12
CA LYS A 529 -9.70 24.48 -48.50
C LYS A 529 -8.67 24.75 -47.39
N LEU A 530 -7.76 23.80 -47.24
CA LEU A 530 -6.33 23.91 -46.85
C LEU A 530 -5.96 24.33 -45.42
N ARG A 531 -5.44 23.35 -44.66
CA ARG A 531 -4.03 23.44 -44.24
C ARG A 531 -3.39 22.06 -44.05
N LEU A 532 -2.24 21.94 -44.70
CA LEU A 532 -1.38 20.79 -44.79
C LEU A 532 -0.48 20.77 -43.54
N THR A 533 -0.79 19.91 -42.58
CA THR A 533 0.21 19.42 -41.61
C THR A 533 0.13 17.91 -41.59
N GLN A 534 1.13 17.33 -42.24
CA GLN A 534 1.50 15.93 -42.30
C GLN A 534 1.67 15.36 -40.89
N GLN A 535 0.56 14.96 -40.27
CA GLN A 535 0.59 14.11 -39.09
C GLN A 535 0.88 12.69 -39.58
N ARG A 536 2.16 12.34 -39.46
CA ARG A 536 2.78 11.02 -39.55
C ARG A 536 1.74 9.91 -39.33
N ARG A 537 1.44 9.18 -40.41
CA ARG A 537 0.64 7.96 -40.46
C ARG A 537 0.87 7.11 -39.21
N ALA A 538 -0.08 7.15 -38.28
CA ALA A 538 -0.40 5.95 -37.53
C ALA A 538 -1.09 5.04 -38.54
N SER A 539 -0.50 3.87 -38.78
CA SER A 539 -1.07 2.81 -39.59
C SER A 539 -2.51 2.57 -39.14
N ALA A 540 -3.46 3.02 -39.97
CA ALA A 540 -4.82 2.57 -39.91
C ALA A 540 -4.82 1.06 -40.18
N ALA A 541 -4.84 0.26 -39.11
CA ALA A 541 -5.32 -1.11 -39.21
C ALA A 541 -6.80 -1.04 -39.61
N PRO A 542 -7.23 -1.74 -40.67
CA PRO A 542 -8.51 -1.47 -41.32
C PRO A 542 -9.65 -1.99 -40.46
N SER A 543 -10.81 -1.33 -40.52
CA SER A 543 -12.11 -1.77 -40.00
C SER A 543 -12.57 -3.18 -40.44
N PHE A 544 -11.80 -3.86 -41.29
CA PHE A 544 -11.92 -5.28 -41.64
C PHE A 544 -11.44 -6.23 -40.53
N THR A 545 -10.60 -5.80 -39.58
CA THR A 545 -10.17 -6.65 -38.44
C THR A 545 -11.25 -6.79 -37.38
N ILE A 546 -12.15 -5.82 -37.18
CA ILE A 546 -13.18 -5.89 -36.13
C ILE A 546 -14.27 -6.92 -36.47
N LYS A 547 -14.67 -7.02 -37.75
CA LYS A 547 -15.61 -8.07 -38.21
C LYS A 547 -14.96 -9.46 -38.20
N ARG A 548 -13.67 -9.54 -38.53
CA ARG A 548 -12.90 -10.79 -38.47
C ARG A 548 -12.61 -11.22 -37.03
N LEU A 549 -12.28 -10.30 -36.12
CA LEU A 549 -12.16 -10.55 -34.68
C LEU A 549 -13.49 -10.91 -34.04
N ALA A 550 -14.61 -10.33 -34.49
CA ALA A 550 -15.94 -10.72 -34.02
C ALA A 550 -16.32 -12.16 -34.44
N ALA A 551 -15.80 -12.65 -35.57
CA ALA A 551 -15.93 -14.04 -35.99
C ALA A 551 -14.86 -14.96 -35.34
N GLU A 552 -13.64 -14.45 -35.14
CA GLU A 552 -12.50 -15.18 -34.55
C GLU A 552 -12.48 -15.17 -33.01
N ALA A 553 -13.38 -14.44 -32.35
CA ALA A 553 -13.58 -14.44 -30.89
C ALA A 553 -14.75 -15.33 -30.43
N ALA A 554 -15.36 -16.11 -31.34
CA ALA A 554 -16.47 -17.02 -31.03
C ALA A 554 -16.12 -18.08 -29.97
N TRP A 555 -14.84 -18.43 -29.83
CA TRP A 555 -14.37 -19.37 -28.80
C TRP A 555 -14.33 -18.78 -27.38
N MET A 556 -14.27 -17.45 -27.23
CA MET A 556 -14.08 -16.79 -25.93
C MET A 556 -15.24 -17.09 -24.95
N PRO A 557 -16.53 -16.96 -25.33
CA PRO A 557 -17.64 -17.33 -24.46
C PRO A 557 -17.61 -18.81 -24.06
N ALA A 558 -17.32 -19.72 -24.99
CA ALA A 558 -17.24 -21.16 -24.72
C ALA A 558 -16.15 -21.49 -23.69
N VAL A 559 -14.94 -20.96 -23.87
CA VAL A 559 -13.83 -21.15 -22.91
C VAL A 559 -14.16 -20.55 -21.54
N GLY A 560 -14.75 -19.35 -21.51
CA GLY A 560 -15.21 -18.73 -20.27
C GLY A 560 -16.21 -19.60 -19.54
N ASN A 561 -17.21 -20.13 -20.25
CA ASN A 561 -18.24 -21.00 -19.67
C ASN A 561 -17.64 -22.29 -19.10
N VAL A 562 -16.81 -23.00 -19.87
CA VAL A 562 -16.12 -24.20 -19.39
C VAL A 562 -15.28 -23.89 -18.14
N SER A 563 -14.54 -22.78 -18.14
CA SER A 563 -13.74 -22.36 -16.98
C SER A 563 -14.62 -22.08 -15.75
N THR A 564 -15.76 -21.40 -15.90
CA THR A 564 -16.67 -21.14 -14.77
C THR A 564 -17.28 -22.41 -14.19
N VAL A 565 -17.66 -23.37 -15.04
CA VAL A 565 -18.25 -24.64 -14.61
C VAL A 565 -17.20 -25.49 -13.91
N LEU A 566 -16.00 -25.61 -14.46
CA LEU A 566 -14.88 -26.34 -13.83
C LEU A 566 -14.51 -25.72 -12.48
N CYS A 567 -14.37 -24.39 -12.41
CA CYS A 567 -14.13 -23.68 -11.16
C CYS A 567 -15.20 -24.00 -10.11
N PHE A 568 -16.48 -23.91 -10.49
CA PHE A 568 -17.60 -24.20 -9.60
C PHE A 568 -17.61 -25.65 -9.11
N ILE A 569 -17.37 -26.63 -9.99
CA ILE A 569 -17.30 -28.06 -9.63
C ILE A 569 -16.13 -28.31 -8.65
N ILE A 570 -14.95 -27.75 -8.92
CA ILE A 570 -13.80 -27.91 -8.04
C ILE A 570 -14.07 -27.29 -6.67
N CYS A 571 -14.69 -26.11 -6.61
CA CYS A 571 -15.09 -25.49 -5.36
C CYS A 571 -16.13 -26.31 -4.58
N LEU A 572 -17.03 -27.03 -5.26
CA LEU A 572 -17.96 -27.96 -4.60
C LEU A 572 -17.24 -29.18 -4.01
N ILE A 573 -16.26 -29.74 -4.73
CA ILE A 573 -15.39 -30.82 -4.22
C ILE A 573 -14.63 -30.32 -2.99
N LEU A 574 -14.02 -29.13 -3.07
CA LEU A 574 -13.32 -28.52 -1.93
C LEU A 574 -14.24 -28.29 -0.72
N ASN A 575 -15.49 -27.88 -0.96
CA ASN A 575 -16.47 -27.70 0.11
C ASN A 575 -16.85 -29.02 0.79
N PHE A 576 -16.97 -30.10 0.01
CA PHE A 576 -17.27 -31.43 0.52
C PHE A 576 -16.15 -31.91 1.45
N GLU A 577 -14.91 -31.83 0.99
CA GLU A 577 -13.73 -32.33 1.73
C GLU A 577 -13.32 -31.44 2.92
N LEU A 578 -13.29 -30.11 2.78
CA LEU A 578 -12.83 -29.22 3.87
C LEU A 578 -13.87 -28.94 4.96
N THR A 579 -15.16 -28.93 4.60
CA THR A 579 -16.23 -28.50 5.52
C THR A 579 -17.29 -29.57 5.77
N GLY A 580 -17.09 -30.78 5.23
CA GLY A 580 -18.09 -31.86 5.29
C GLY A 580 -19.36 -31.53 4.51
N GLY A 581 -19.26 -30.70 3.46
CA GLY A 581 -20.42 -30.31 2.64
C GLY A 581 -21.33 -29.28 3.32
N SER A 582 -20.75 -28.21 3.88
CA SER A 582 -21.52 -27.17 4.56
C SER A 582 -22.56 -26.52 3.65
N ASN A 583 -23.81 -26.53 4.11
CA ASN A 583 -24.94 -25.87 3.45
C ASN A 583 -24.78 -24.35 3.36
N ARG A 584 -23.96 -23.73 4.21
CA ARG A 584 -23.75 -22.27 4.15
C ARG A 584 -22.85 -21.87 2.99
N ALA A 585 -21.93 -22.73 2.59
CA ALA A 585 -20.95 -22.43 1.56
C ALA A 585 -21.56 -22.27 0.16
N ILE A 586 -22.66 -22.99 -0.17
CA ILE A 586 -23.30 -22.89 -1.48
C ILE A 586 -23.78 -21.47 -1.80
N PHE A 587 -24.19 -20.70 -0.79
CA PHE A 587 -24.60 -19.30 -0.97
C PHE A 587 -23.44 -18.40 -1.38
N PHE A 588 -22.20 -18.75 -1.00
CA PHE A 588 -20.98 -18.05 -1.42
C PHE A 588 -20.43 -18.57 -2.75
N LEU A 589 -20.63 -19.86 -3.07
CA LEU A 589 -20.13 -20.48 -4.30
C LEU A 589 -21.04 -20.25 -5.52
N ALA A 590 -22.35 -20.29 -5.34
CA ALA A 590 -23.32 -20.15 -6.45
C ALA A 590 -23.16 -18.84 -7.25
N PRO A 591 -22.80 -17.68 -6.67
CA PRO A 591 -22.50 -16.46 -7.42
C PRO A 591 -21.38 -16.59 -8.47
N ILE A 592 -20.49 -17.59 -8.39
CA ILE A 592 -19.47 -17.86 -9.43
C ILE A 592 -20.14 -18.09 -10.79
N LEU A 593 -21.32 -18.72 -10.81
CA LEU A 593 -22.08 -18.99 -12.04
C LEU A 593 -22.62 -17.71 -12.71
N LEU A 594 -22.60 -16.57 -12.02
CA LEU A 594 -22.89 -15.29 -12.68
C LEU A 594 -21.85 -14.94 -13.74
N LEU A 595 -20.67 -15.57 -13.73
CA LEU A 595 -19.62 -15.39 -14.74
C LEU A 595 -19.91 -16.10 -16.07
N LEU A 596 -20.97 -16.92 -16.15
CA LEU A 596 -21.41 -17.53 -17.41
C LEU A 596 -21.73 -16.44 -18.45
N ASN A 597 -21.26 -16.69 -19.66
CA ASN A 597 -21.42 -15.88 -20.85
C ASN A 597 -22.48 -16.50 -21.78
N GLN A 598 -23.14 -15.67 -22.57
CA GLN A 598 -24.01 -16.14 -23.64
C GLN A 598 -23.17 -16.78 -24.74
N ASP A 599 -23.54 -17.98 -25.15
CA ASP A 599 -22.80 -18.75 -26.15
C ASP A 599 -23.77 -19.47 -27.08
N SER A 600 -23.47 -19.49 -28.39
CA SER A 600 -24.28 -20.18 -29.40
C SER A 600 -24.15 -21.69 -29.33
N ASP A 601 -23.01 -22.20 -28.83
CA ASP A 601 -22.63 -23.59 -29.01
C ASP A 601 -23.03 -24.46 -27.81
N ILE A 602 -22.85 -23.96 -26.58
CA ILE A 602 -23.13 -24.71 -25.34
C ILE A 602 -24.47 -24.29 -24.69
N LEU A 603 -24.83 -23.00 -24.78
CA LEU A 603 -25.97 -22.40 -24.08
C LEU A 603 -26.82 -21.54 -25.03
N ALA A 604 -27.20 -22.11 -26.18
CA ALA A 604 -27.91 -21.41 -27.27
C ALA A 604 -29.21 -20.70 -26.83
N GLY A 605 -29.81 -21.09 -25.70
CA GLY A 605 -31.00 -20.48 -25.13
C GLY A 605 -30.76 -19.47 -23.99
N PHE A 606 -29.51 -19.22 -23.60
CA PHE A 606 -29.14 -18.39 -22.44
C PHE A 606 -28.85 -16.94 -22.85
N GLY A 607 -29.77 -16.02 -22.50
CA GLY A 607 -29.65 -14.58 -22.73
C GLY A 607 -29.46 -13.75 -21.46
N ASP A 608 -29.28 -12.43 -21.61
CA ASP A 608 -29.04 -11.49 -20.49
C ASP A 608 -30.16 -11.49 -19.45
N ARG A 609 -31.37 -11.87 -19.89
CA ARG A 609 -32.52 -12.04 -18.99
C ARG A 609 -32.26 -13.18 -18.02
N GLN A 610 -31.78 -14.34 -18.48
CA GLN A 610 -31.64 -15.55 -17.65
C GLN A 610 -30.38 -15.58 -16.77
N ARG A 611 -29.64 -14.47 -16.66
CA ARG A 611 -28.35 -14.42 -15.93
C ARG A 611 -28.36 -14.98 -14.51
N TYR A 612 -29.47 -14.82 -13.78
CA TYR A 612 -29.59 -15.27 -12.39
C TYR A 612 -30.14 -16.69 -12.24
N PHE A 613 -30.66 -17.29 -13.31
CA PHE A 613 -31.25 -18.64 -13.28
C PHE A 613 -30.27 -19.73 -12.83
N PRO A 614 -29.00 -19.80 -13.32
CA PRO A 614 -28.06 -20.84 -12.90
C PRO A 614 -27.77 -20.78 -11.40
N VAL A 615 -27.73 -19.58 -10.82
CA VAL A 615 -27.48 -19.38 -9.38
C VAL A 615 -28.64 -19.94 -8.55
N THR A 616 -29.87 -19.63 -8.92
CA THR A 616 -31.06 -20.04 -8.15
C THR A 616 -31.31 -21.54 -8.26
N VAL A 617 -31.15 -22.09 -9.47
CA VAL A 617 -31.28 -23.53 -9.72
C VAL A 617 -30.27 -24.31 -8.91
N VAL A 618 -29.00 -23.92 -8.93
CA VAL A 618 -27.93 -24.65 -8.24
C VAL A 618 -28.06 -24.58 -6.72
N ILE A 619 -28.49 -23.44 -6.14
CA ILE A 619 -28.78 -23.37 -4.70
C ILE A 619 -29.93 -24.31 -4.34
N SER A 620 -31.01 -24.29 -5.12
CA SER A 620 -32.18 -25.14 -4.87
C SER A 620 -31.86 -26.64 -5.03
N SER A 621 -31.14 -27.02 -6.09
CA SER A 621 -30.80 -28.42 -6.34
C SER A 621 -29.78 -28.95 -5.33
N TYR A 622 -28.77 -28.16 -4.96
CA TYR A 622 -27.80 -28.53 -3.94
C TYR A 622 -28.49 -28.80 -2.60
N MET A 623 -29.35 -27.89 -2.14
CA MET A 623 -30.08 -28.04 -0.88
C MET A 623 -31.03 -29.25 -0.87
N VAL A 624 -31.69 -29.53 -2.00
CA VAL A 624 -32.54 -30.72 -2.15
C VAL A 624 -31.70 -31.99 -2.09
N LEU A 625 -30.56 -32.05 -2.79
CA LEU A 625 -29.66 -33.20 -2.78
C LEU A 625 -29.06 -33.42 -1.39
N THR A 626 -28.64 -32.37 -0.70
CA THR A 626 -28.12 -32.49 0.68
C THR A 626 -29.22 -32.88 1.66
N ALA A 627 -30.46 -32.40 1.49
CA ALA A 627 -31.58 -32.85 2.31
C ALA A 627 -31.91 -34.33 2.10
N LEU A 628 -31.90 -34.81 0.85
CA LEU A 628 -32.08 -36.23 0.53
C LEU A 628 -30.94 -37.08 1.10
N TYR A 629 -29.70 -36.62 0.96
CA TYR A 629 -28.54 -37.31 1.52
C TYR A 629 -28.61 -37.40 3.04
N ARG A 630 -29.02 -36.33 3.73
CA ARG A 630 -29.20 -36.34 5.20
C ARG A 630 -30.30 -37.30 5.64
N ILE A 631 -31.46 -37.28 4.98
CA ILE A 631 -32.53 -38.25 5.26
C ILE A 631 -32.03 -39.69 5.06
N TRP A 632 -31.25 -39.93 4.00
CA TRP A 632 -30.66 -41.24 3.72
C TRP A 632 -29.63 -41.67 4.77
N GLU A 633 -28.69 -40.79 5.10
CA GLU A 633 -27.64 -41.02 6.10
C GLU A 633 -28.25 -41.39 7.45
N GLU A 634 -29.28 -40.67 7.87
CA GLU A 634 -29.94 -40.82 9.17
C GLU A 634 -30.82 -42.08 9.25
N VAL A 635 -31.40 -42.52 8.13
CA VAL A 635 -32.10 -43.80 8.02
C VAL A 635 -31.13 -44.99 8.13
N TRP A 636 -29.93 -44.85 7.59
CA TRP A 636 -28.97 -45.95 7.50
C TRP A 636 -28.04 -46.08 8.70
N HIS A 637 -27.59 -44.95 9.26
CA HIS A 637 -26.63 -44.94 10.38
C HIS A 637 -27.32 -44.80 11.74
N GLY A 638 -28.61 -44.44 11.77
CA GLY A 638 -29.39 -44.21 12.99
C GLY A 638 -28.90 -42.98 13.75
N ASP A 639 -29.81 -42.07 14.09
CA ASP A 639 -29.43 -40.91 14.90
C ASP A 639 -29.17 -41.30 16.36
N VAL A 640 -28.16 -40.67 16.95
CA VAL A 640 -27.85 -40.72 18.39
C VAL A 640 -28.76 -39.74 19.17
N GLY A 641 -29.38 -38.75 18.49
CA GLY A 641 -30.23 -37.71 19.09
C GLY A 641 -31.74 -38.03 19.09
N TRP A 642 -32.36 -38.17 17.92
CA TRP A 642 -33.83 -38.32 17.77
C TRP A 642 -34.34 -39.71 18.19
N GLY A 643 -33.52 -40.75 18.05
CA GLY A 643 -33.84 -42.12 18.46
C GLY A 643 -33.94 -42.29 19.98
N LEU A 644 -33.25 -41.44 20.76
CA LEU A 644 -33.18 -41.57 22.22
C LEU A 644 -34.33 -40.84 22.95
N GLU A 645 -34.82 -39.71 22.41
CA GLU A 645 -35.78 -38.84 23.13
C GLU A 645 -37.26 -39.20 22.90
N ILE A 646 -37.63 -39.82 21.76
CA ILE A 646 -39.05 -40.10 21.43
C ILE A 646 -39.31 -41.56 20.95
N GLY A 647 -38.29 -42.40 20.72
CA GLY A 647 -38.48 -43.84 20.49
C GLY A 647 -39.34 -44.22 19.27
N GLY A 648 -39.34 -43.38 18.22
CA GLY A 648 -40.09 -43.65 16.97
C GLY A 648 -39.31 -44.54 15.98
N PRO A 649 -39.98 -45.35 15.13
CA PRO A 649 -39.33 -46.06 14.03
C PRO A 649 -38.69 -45.07 13.04
N GLY A 650 -37.44 -45.31 12.63
CA GLY A 650 -36.72 -44.46 11.66
C GLY A 650 -37.44 -44.26 10.31
N TRP A 651 -38.38 -45.16 9.97
CA TRP A 651 -39.25 -45.01 8.80
C TRP A 651 -40.22 -43.82 8.90
N LEU A 652 -40.80 -43.55 10.07
CA LEU A 652 -41.71 -42.41 10.24
C LEU A 652 -40.96 -41.08 10.13
N PHE A 653 -39.72 -41.03 10.61
CA PHE A 653 -38.84 -39.88 10.43
C PHE A 653 -38.56 -39.62 8.94
N ALA A 654 -38.22 -40.66 8.18
CA ALA A 654 -37.94 -40.56 6.76
C ALA A 654 -39.16 -40.08 5.96
N VAL A 655 -40.33 -40.68 6.20
CA VAL A 655 -41.59 -40.32 5.51
C VAL A 655 -42.00 -38.89 5.85
N LYS A 656 -41.91 -38.48 7.13
CA LYS A 656 -42.21 -37.11 7.57
C LYS A 656 -41.33 -36.09 6.85
N ASN A 657 -40.01 -36.25 6.93
CA ASN A 657 -39.08 -35.28 6.34
C ASN A 657 -39.07 -35.31 4.80
N ALA A 658 -39.31 -36.46 4.16
CA ALA A 658 -39.51 -36.54 2.71
C ALA A 658 -40.79 -35.85 2.25
N ALA A 659 -41.91 -36.02 2.96
CA ALA A 659 -43.15 -35.30 2.66
C ALA A 659 -42.98 -33.78 2.81
N LEU A 660 -42.29 -33.34 3.88
CA LEU A 660 -42.00 -31.92 4.10
C LEU A 660 -41.01 -31.34 3.07
N LEU A 661 -40.09 -32.14 2.53
CA LEU A 661 -39.24 -31.75 1.41
C LEU A 661 -40.05 -31.55 0.12
N ILE A 662 -40.92 -32.51 -0.23
CA ILE A 662 -41.79 -32.45 -1.42
C ILE A 662 -42.68 -31.21 -1.37
N LEU A 663 -43.18 -30.87 -0.18
CA LEU A 663 -43.99 -29.68 0.09
C LEU A 663 -43.30 -28.36 -0.34
N THR A 664 -41.97 -28.29 -0.27
CA THR A 664 -41.20 -27.08 -0.63
C THR A 664 -40.90 -26.94 -2.12
N LEU A 665 -40.87 -28.05 -2.87
CA LEU A 665 -40.44 -28.08 -4.28
C LEU A 665 -41.26 -27.19 -5.23
N PRO A 666 -42.61 -27.08 -5.12
CA PRO A 666 -43.41 -26.27 -6.04
C PRO A 666 -42.95 -24.83 -6.14
N ASN A 667 -42.57 -24.18 -5.02
CA ASN A 667 -42.09 -22.80 -5.04
C ASN A 667 -40.75 -22.64 -5.76
N HIS A 668 -39.81 -23.56 -5.55
CA HIS A 668 -38.51 -23.53 -6.22
C HIS A 668 -38.64 -23.78 -7.73
N ILE A 669 -39.51 -24.71 -8.13
CA ILE A 669 -39.78 -25.00 -9.55
C ILE A 669 -40.42 -23.80 -10.24
N LEU A 670 -41.44 -23.20 -9.62
CA LEU A 670 -42.12 -22.03 -10.17
C LEU A 670 -41.21 -20.82 -10.29
N PHE A 671 -40.39 -20.58 -9.27
CA PHE A 671 -39.40 -19.50 -9.29
C PHE A 671 -38.33 -19.71 -10.35
N ASN A 672 -37.75 -20.91 -10.45
CA ASN A 672 -36.75 -21.21 -11.47
C ASN A 672 -37.34 -21.11 -12.88
N ARG A 673 -38.58 -21.54 -13.09
CA ARG A 673 -39.29 -21.33 -14.37
C ARG A 673 -39.52 -19.85 -14.66
N PHE A 674 -39.90 -19.06 -13.65
CA PHE A 674 -40.03 -17.61 -13.78
C PHE A 674 -38.70 -16.95 -14.15
N MET A 675 -37.59 -17.36 -13.54
CA MET A 675 -36.26 -16.86 -13.85
C MET A 675 -35.77 -17.23 -15.27
N TRP A 676 -36.32 -18.31 -15.84
CA TRP A 676 -36.02 -18.71 -17.22
C TRP A 676 -36.87 -17.96 -18.26
N ASP A 677 -38.19 -17.94 -18.07
CA ASP A 677 -39.15 -17.40 -19.05
C ASP A 677 -39.37 -15.88 -18.90
N TYR A 678 -39.15 -15.31 -17.70
CA TYR A 678 -39.57 -13.94 -17.31
C TYR A 678 -41.06 -13.63 -17.55
N VAL A 679 -41.88 -14.66 -17.76
CA VAL A 679 -43.32 -14.54 -17.95
C VAL A 679 -44.00 -14.51 -16.59
N LYS A 680 -44.89 -13.53 -16.40
CA LYS A 680 -45.70 -13.41 -15.19
C LYS A 680 -46.53 -14.69 -14.99
N GLN A 681 -46.36 -15.34 -13.83
CA GLN A 681 -47.25 -16.41 -13.38
C GLN A 681 -48.49 -15.82 -12.68
N THR A 682 -49.59 -16.58 -12.62
CA THR A 682 -50.84 -16.13 -12.02
C THR A 682 -50.65 -15.86 -10.52
N ASP A 683 -51.12 -14.71 -10.04
CA ASP A 683 -50.97 -14.30 -8.64
C ASP A 683 -51.64 -15.32 -7.67
N ALA A 684 -52.67 -16.03 -8.15
CA ALA A 684 -53.33 -17.12 -7.43
C ALA A 684 -52.44 -18.35 -7.19
N MET A 685 -51.53 -18.67 -8.13
CA MET A 685 -50.62 -19.81 -8.00
C MET A 685 -49.57 -19.54 -6.92
N LEU A 686 -49.04 -18.32 -6.87
CA LEU A 686 -48.08 -17.88 -5.84
C LEU A 686 -48.71 -17.82 -4.45
N LEU A 687 -49.97 -17.40 -4.37
CA LEU A 687 -50.71 -17.33 -3.10
C LEU A 687 -51.07 -18.72 -2.55
N LEU A 688 -51.25 -19.72 -3.42
CA LEU A 688 -51.48 -21.11 -3.04
C LEU A 688 -50.18 -21.80 -2.59
N THR A 689 -49.06 -21.53 -3.26
CA THR A 689 -47.80 -22.24 -3.02
C THR A 689 -47.00 -21.64 -1.86
N MET A 690 -47.08 -20.34 -1.60
CA MET A 690 -46.37 -19.69 -0.47
C MET A 690 -46.66 -20.33 0.92
N PRO A 691 -47.93 -20.54 1.35
CA PRO A 691 -48.22 -21.12 2.66
C PRO A 691 -47.79 -22.59 2.78
N LEU A 692 -47.59 -23.26 1.64
CA LEU A 692 -47.14 -24.64 1.56
C LEU A 692 -45.72 -24.83 2.16
N ASN A 693 -44.90 -23.77 2.25
CA ASN A 693 -43.59 -23.86 2.90
C ASN A 693 -43.63 -23.73 4.43
N ILE A 694 -44.72 -23.23 5.02
CA ILE A 694 -44.81 -22.95 6.46
C ILE A 694 -44.68 -24.24 7.31
N PRO A 695 -45.33 -25.36 6.96
CA PRO A 695 -45.13 -26.62 7.67
C PRO A 695 -43.67 -27.09 7.63
N SER A 696 -42.99 -26.91 6.49
CA SER A 696 -41.57 -27.27 6.34
C SER A 696 -40.62 -26.38 7.14
N ILE A 697 -41.04 -25.19 7.56
CA ILE A 697 -40.23 -24.29 8.42
C ILE A 697 -40.42 -24.66 9.91
N LEU A 698 -41.63 -25.02 10.31
CA LEU A 698 -42.01 -25.23 11.71
C LEU A 698 -41.83 -26.67 12.20
N ILE A 699 -42.09 -27.66 11.35
CA ILE A 699 -42.27 -29.07 11.75
C ILE A 699 -41.03 -29.95 11.47
N THR A 700 -40.15 -29.54 10.55
CA THR A 700 -39.01 -30.38 10.15
C THR A 700 -37.94 -30.43 11.23
N ASP A 701 -37.28 -31.57 11.37
CA ASP A 701 -36.14 -31.72 12.29
C ASP A 701 -34.82 -31.31 11.60
N ILE A 702 -34.76 -31.46 10.28
CA ILE A 702 -33.57 -31.18 9.49
C ILE A 702 -33.50 -29.68 9.14
N ILE A 703 -32.37 -29.05 9.51
CA ILE A 703 -32.10 -27.62 9.29
C ILE A 703 -32.10 -27.26 7.80
N THR A 704 -31.64 -28.14 6.91
CA THR A 704 -31.63 -27.89 5.45
C THR A 704 -33.02 -27.69 4.88
N ILE A 705 -34.00 -28.48 5.33
CA ILE A 705 -35.40 -28.37 4.89
C ILE A 705 -36.02 -27.06 5.43
N ARG A 706 -35.68 -26.64 6.66
CA ARG A 706 -36.10 -25.32 7.19
C ARG A 706 -35.58 -24.17 6.34
N VAL A 707 -34.29 -24.20 5.99
CA VAL A 707 -33.65 -23.20 5.12
C VAL A 707 -34.29 -23.22 3.72
N LEU A 708 -34.56 -24.39 3.16
CA LEU A 708 -35.21 -24.55 1.86
C LEU A 708 -36.65 -24.01 1.87
N GLY A 709 -37.40 -24.22 2.96
CA GLY A 709 -38.73 -23.65 3.17
C GLY A 709 -38.71 -22.11 3.27
N LEU A 710 -37.79 -21.55 4.07
CA LEU A 710 -37.59 -20.10 4.16
C LEU A 710 -37.22 -19.49 2.80
N LEU A 711 -36.32 -20.15 2.07
CA LEU A 711 -35.87 -19.72 0.75
C LEU A 711 -37.00 -19.78 -0.28
N GLY A 712 -37.88 -20.78 -0.19
CA GLY A 712 -39.10 -20.85 -0.99
C GLY A 712 -40.07 -19.68 -0.75
N VAL A 713 -40.21 -19.24 0.51
CA VAL A 713 -41.00 -18.03 0.84
C VAL A 713 -40.35 -16.79 0.23
N ILE A 714 -39.03 -16.64 0.38
CA ILE A 714 -38.27 -15.51 -0.20
C ILE A 714 -38.41 -15.49 -1.72
N TYR A 715 -38.32 -16.65 -2.39
CA TYR A 715 -38.49 -16.77 -3.84
C TYR A 715 -39.88 -16.34 -4.32
N SER A 716 -40.94 -16.79 -3.64
CA SER A 716 -42.31 -16.37 -3.97
C SER A 716 -42.51 -14.85 -3.80
N LEU A 717 -41.95 -14.26 -2.75
CA LEU A 717 -42.01 -12.83 -2.48
C LEU A 717 -41.19 -12.01 -3.48
N ALA A 718 -39.98 -12.48 -3.80
CA ALA A 718 -39.12 -11.85 -4.81
C ALA A 718 -39.78 -11.87 -6.19
N GLN A 719 -40.36 -13.00 -6.60
CA GLN A 719 -41.11 -13.14 -7.84
C GLN A 719 -42.29 -12.16 -7.91
N TYR A 720 -43.06 -12.02 -6.82
CA TYR A 720 -44.15 -11.07 -6.74
C TYR A 720 -43.68 -9.61 -6.88
N LEU A 721 -42.63 -9.22 -6.15
CA LEU A 721 -42.07 -7.86 -6.20
C LEU A 721 -41.50 -7.51 -7.58
N ILE A 722 -40.74 -8.43 -8.20
CA ILE A 722 -40.16 -8.24 -9.53
C ILE A 722 -41.26 -8.13 -10.57
N SER A 723 -42.26 -9.02 -10.55
CA SER A 723 -43.40 -8.99 -11.47
C SER A 723 -44.20 -7.68 -11.34
N ARG A 724 -44.42 -7.20 -10.11
CA ARG A 724 -45.08 -5.92 -9.84
C ARG A 724 -44.27 -4.75 -10.39
N ARG A 725 -42.94 -4.74 -10.22
CA ARG A 725 -42.06 -3.68 -10.74
C ARG A 725 -42.06 -3.66 -12.26
N ILE A 726 -41.98 -4.82 -12.92
CA ILE A 726 -42.05 -4.95 -14.38
C ILE A 726 -43.39 -4.39 -14.89
N ARG A 727 -44.50 -4.72 -14.23
CA ARG A 727 -45.83 -4.17 -14.56
C ARG A 727 -45.86 -2.65 -14.43
N MET A 728 -45.37 -2.09 -13.33
CA MET A 728 -45.33 -0.63 -13.14
C MET A 728 -44.41 0.07 -14.13
N ALA A 729 -43.29 -0.54 -14.53
CA ALA A 729 -42.41 0.01 -15.55
C ALA A 729 -43.04 -0.06 -16.94
N GLY A 730 -43.71 -1.16 -17.29
CA GLY A 730 -44.43 -1.31 -18.56
C GLY A 730 -45.59 -0.32 -18.69
N MET A 731 -46.37 -0.11 -17.61
CA MET A 731 -47.45 0.89 -17.58
C MET A 731 -46.97 2.35 -17.63
N LYS A 732 -45.66 2.62 -17.41
CA LYS A 732 -45.08 3.95 -17.61
C LYS A 732 -44.60 4.19 -19.04
N TYR A 733 -44.50 3.13 -19.85
CA TYR A 733 -43.99 3.16 -21.22
C TYR A 733 -45.13 3.18 -22.26
N ILE A 734 -46.31 2.66 -21.87
CA ILE A 734 -47.60 2.90 -22.51
C ILE A 734 -48.09 4.26 -22.03
#